data_AF-A0A8S4SFB5-F1
#
_entry.id   AF-A0A8S4SFB5-F1
#
_cell.length_a   1.000
_cell.length_b   1.000
_cell.length_c   1.000
_cell.angle_alpha   90.00
_cell.angle_beta   90.00
_cell.angle_gamma   90.00
#
_symmetry.space_group_name_H-M   'P 1'
#
loop_
_entity.id
_entity.type
_entity.pdbx_description
1 polymer ?
#
loop_
_entity_poly.entity_id
_entity_poly.type
_entity_poly.pdbx_seq_one_letter_code
_entity_poly.pdbx_strand_id
1 'polypeptide(L)'
;MAAVLKKRALAEYNKSFQDGPASKKLHLVKKPLIGSSAAAFVGLLEKCKSSDEALQLLLRISDCLQFQESDVEEAIKKLSEHFQSEEESVVRVKILWLFSDIGLECPGANLNNLIDETIHLIKNETSHKVIAQGIATLVKLGNKLSEDKILMARLVNVARDNLKDTSHQVKCRCLQLMSELYPICPETDRTLEMTVESDAMVKLLGDYSNAEDARVRCEAFQSLLTLHERGLTISFDLYDQVCAALSDDYEIVREVALKLVWLMGSKYPENTVTLQDGETTMRLVDDAFIRICSAVNDLCMQVRALSCSLLGTTRAVSDRFLLQTLDKQLMSNMKVRWLSARCCDTKQSRSEKSEAAIDDSAVIRFFDTVLQHIDNVTLSTMVRLKMLQSAEEQLNKLSEMEPMVSGAANFTALFARCVLSLHTALNATNGPPTHALQQLTTDCLRLQYQFSGVSEQENACVWQLALRVCAARLLAAVQNATVANTGTGNTGNTASGIVALSAATALTHHAELLDRILASAGVEPDPFTIAVFQQLSQSGEHKPSALARAVQPLLLSAPLPVIPKPNLKIRMCSASIIEPATDNDTVLRFCAGLITGVALEAEVVRVKDPSALRVRVAYPDTRVHALVPPRDHLRPLDHTNTNDDGTQNVRLLTKVLISHGVWTEPCGVDISVCLAVEEGSSRDAAPLVELCRPVRVTVAPKPIKRGI
;
A
#
# COMPACT_ATOMS: atom_id res chain seq x y z
N MET A 1 -36.36 22.15 5.56
CA MET A 1 -35.03 21.65 5.12
C MET A 1 -34.31 20.77 6.14
N ALA A 2 -34.17 21.18 7.41
CA ALA A 2 -33.47 20.38 8.43
C ALA A 2 -34.09 18.99 8.71
N ALA A 3 -35.42 18.84 8.63
CA ALA A 3 -36.09 17.55 8.79
C ALA A 3 -35.84 16.58 7.61
N VAL A 4 -35.62 17.11 6.40
CA VAL A 4 -35.34 16.32 5.19
C VAL A 4 -33.88 15.87 5.17
N LEU A 5 -32.96 16.74 5.59
CA LEU A 5 -31.56 16.40 5.85
C LEU A 5 -31.42 15.37 6.97
N LYS A 6 -32.20 15.53 8.06
CA LYS A 6 -32.28 14.54 9.14
C LYS A 6 -32.78 13.19 8.63
N LYS A 7 -33.79 13.15 7.74
CA LYS A 7 -34.32 11.91 7.17
C LYS A 7 -33.35 11.23 6.20
N ARG A 8 -32.54 12.01 5.48
CA ARG A 8 -31.49 11.51 4.57
C ARG A 8 -30.27 10.97 5.35
N ALA A 9 -29.82 11.70 6.37
CA ALA A 9 -28.77 11.27 7.28
C ALA A 9 -29.18 10.07 8.16
N LEU A 10 -30.44 10.01 8.62
CA LEU A 10 -30.97 8.83 9.34
C LEU A 10 -31.14 7.63 8.40
N ALA A 11 -31.42 7.83 7.11
CA ALA A 11 -31.53 6.74 6.14
C ALA A 11 -30.16 6.16 5.76
N GLU A 12 -29.11 6.98 5.74
CA GLU A 12 -27.72 6.51 5.64
C GLU A 12 -27.25 5.84 6.93
N TYR A 13 -27.65 6.33 8.10
CA TYR A 13 -27.30 5.76 9.42
C TYR A 13 -28.08 4.47 9.77
N ASN A 14 -29.37 4.35 9.40
CA ASN A 14 -30.16 3.14 9.64
C ASN A 14 -29.82 1.99 8.68
N LYS A 15 -29.08 2.25 7.59
CA LYS A 15 -28.45 1.18 6.81
C LYS A 15 -27.38 0.43 7.61
N SER A 16 -26.92 0.99 8.74
CA SER A 16 -25.87 0.46 9.60
C SER A 16 -26.37 -0.30 10.83
N PHE A 17 -27.63 -0.15 11.25
CA PHE A 17 -28.16 -0.81 12.46
C PHE A 17 -29.67 -1.09 12.39
N GLN A 18 -30.05 -2.33 12.04
CA GLN A 18 -31.18 -3.05 12.66
C GLN A 18 -31.15 -4.53 12.27
N ASP A 19 -31.05 -5.40 13.28
CA ASP A 19 -31.50 -6.79 13.21
C ASP A 19 -33.04 -6.82 13.18
N GLY A 20 -33.59 -7.43 12.13
CA GLY A 20 -35.02 -7.64 11.85
C GLY A 20 -35.19 -8.44 10.53
N PRO A 21 -36.25 -9.25 10.37
CA PRO A 21 -36.16 -10.63 9.88
C PRO A 21 -35.67 -10.76 8.42
N ALA A 22 -35.02 -11.90 8.17
CA ALA A 22 -34.29 -12.26 6.95
C ALA A 22 -34.97 -11.82 5.64
N SER A 23 -34.61 -10.62 5.18
CA SER A 23 -34.80 -10.22 3.79
C SER A 23 -33.61 -10.73 2.99
N LYS A 24 -33.90 -11.58 2.01
CA LYS A 24 -32.91 -12.11 1.05
C LYS A 24 -32.26 -10.95 0.31
N LYS A 25 -31.15 -10.43 0.84
CA LYS A 25 -30.30 -9.47 0.12
C LYS A 25 -29.53 -10.24 -0.94
N LEU A 26 -29.76 -9.86 -2.20
CA LEU A 26 -28.94 -10.28 -3.33
C LEU A 26 -27.47 -9.94 -3.03
N HIS A 27 -26.68 -10.98 -2.91
CA HIS A 27 -25.24 -10.93 -2.76
C HIS A 27 -24.61 -10.71 -4.14
N LEU A 28 -23.87 -9.62 -4.34
CA LEU A 28 -22.78 -9.62 -5.32
C LEU A 28 -21.55 -10.19 -4.61
N VAL A 29 -21.57 -11.50 -4.43
CA VAL A 29 -20.41 -12.28 -4.04
C VAL A 29 -19.68 -12.60 -5.33
N LYS A 30 -18.50 -12.01 -5.55
CA LYS A 30 -17.49 -12.68 -6.38
C LYS A 30 -16.99 -13.88 -5.60
N LYS A 31 -17.81 -14.94 -5.59
CA LYS A 31 -17.31 -16.29 -5.44
C LYS A 31 -16.49 -16.52 -6.70
N PRO A 32 -15.24 -17.01 -6.63
CA PRO A 32 -14.68 -17.69 -7.77
C PRO A 32 -15.66 -18.81 -8.10
N LEU A 33 -16.39 -18.68 -9.21
CA LEU A 33 -17.19 -19.77 -9.75
C LEU A 33 -16.17 -20.78 -10.26
N ILE A 34 -15.79 -21.70 -9.38
CA ILE A 34 -15.14 -22.94 -9.75
C ILE A 34 -16.09 -23.63 -10.74
N GLY A 35 -15.81 -23.51 -12.05
CA GLY A 35 -16.39 -24.37 -13.08
C GLY A 35 -17.16 -23.73 -14.24
N SER A 36 -17.24 -22.40 -14.42
CA SER A 36 -17.82 -21.81 -15.65
C SER A 36 -16.74 -21.02 -16.40
N SER A 37 -16.28 -21.55 -17.53
CA SER A 37 -15.26 -20.90 -18.36
C SER A 37 -15.78 -19.57 -18.92
N ALA A 38 -14.88 -18.58 -19.06
CA ALA A 38 -15.18 -17.30 -19.70
C ALA A 38 -15.82 -17.47 -21.10
N ALA A 39 -15.39 -18.51 -21.82
CA ALA A 39 -15.91 -18.90 -23.13
C ALA A 39 -17.43 -19.14 -23.14
N ALA A 40 -18.00 -19.71 -22.07
CA ALA A 40 -19.44 -19.93 -21.97
C ALA A 40 -20.22 -18.62 -21.96
N PHE A 41 -19.69 -17.58 -21.27
CA PHE A 41 -20.31 -16.26 -21.25
C PHE A 41 -20.18 -15.54 -22.60
N VAL A 42 -19.05 -15.71 -23.30
CA VAL A 42 -18.86 -15.16 -24.65
C VAL A 42 -19.91 -15.72 -25.61
N GLY A 43 -20.21 -17.02 -25.55
CA GLY A 43 -21.26 -17.64 -26.38
C GLY A 43 -22.69 -17.18 -26.07
N LEU A 44 -22.91 -16.42 -24.99
CA LEU A 44 -24.21 -15.84 -24.66
C LEU A 44 -24.41 -14.43 -25.22
N LEU A 45 -23.36 -13.79 -25.74
CA LEU A 45 -23.44 -12.43 -26.30
C LEU A 45 -24.39 -12.35 -27.49
N GLU A 46 -24.39 -13.35 -28.37
CA GLU A 46 -25.32 -13.46 -29.51
C GLU A 46 -26.80 -13.50 -29.10
N LYS A 47 -27.10 -13.86 -27.85
CA LYS A 47 -28.47 -13.96 -27.32
C LYS A 47 -28.94 -12.70 -26.61
N CYS A 48 -28.06 -11.72 -26.43
CA CYS A 48 -28.39 -10.48 -25.75
C CYS A 48 -29.37 -9.66 -26.57
N LYS A 49 -30.39 -9.10 -25.90
CA LYS A 49 -31.40 -8.26 -26.57
C LYS A 49 -31.16 -6.77 -26.40
N SER A 50 -30.19 -6.41 -25.55
CA SER A 50 -29.84 -5.03 -25.25
C SER A 50 -28.36 -4.89 -24.96
N SER A 51 -27.81 -3.72 -25.26
CA SER A 51 -26.40 -3.38 -25.01
C SER A 51 -26.05 -3.35 -23.52
N ASP A 52 -27.01 -3.07 -22.63
CA ASP A 52 -26.80 -3.15 -21.18
C ASP A 52 -26.59 -4.61 -20.72
N GLU A 53 -27.40 -5.54 -21.24
CA GLU A 53 -27.23 -6.97 -20.98
C GLU A 53 -25.88 -7.49 -21.49
N ALA A 54 -25.50 -7.08 -22.71
CA ALA A 54 -24.19 -7.37 -23.28
C ALA A 54 -23.05 -6.84 -22.39
N LEU A 55 -23.14 -5.58 -21.94
CA LEU A 55 -22.14 -4.98 -21.06
C LEU A 55 -21.99 -5.73 -19.73
N GLN A 56 -23.11 -6.14 -19.12
CA GLN A 56 -23.08 -6.93 -17.87
C GLN A 56 -22.39 -8.29 -18.08
N LEU A 57 -22.58 -8.93 -19.24
CA LEU A 57 -21.86 -10.17 -19.58
C LEU A 57 -20.37 -9.92 -19.80
N LEU A 58 -19.99 -8.85 -20.52
CA LEU A 58 -18.59 -8.50 -20.75
C LEU A 58 -17.85 -8.17 -19.44
N LEU A 59 -18.52 -7.53 -18.48
CA LEU A 59 -17.98 -7.30 -17.14
C LEU A 59 -17.78 -8.63 -16.39
N ARG A 60 -18.70 -9.58 -16.51
CA ARG A 60 -18.53 -10.92 -15.92
C ARG A 60 -17.40 -11.72 -16.58
N ILE A 61 -17.22 -11.59 -17.90
CA ILE A 61 -16.09 -12.20 -18.63
C ILE A 61 -14.77 -11.64 -18.07
N SER A 62 -14.68 -10.33 -17.92
CA SER A 62 -13.54 -9.63 -17.32
C SER A 62 -13.25 -10.08 -15.88
N ASP A 63 -14.29 -10.37 -15.10
CA ASP A 63 -14.18 -10.81 -13.71
C ASP A 63 -13.72 -12.27 -13.56
N CYS A 64 -13.92 -13.08 -14.61
CA CYS A 64 -13.67 -14.52 -14.64
C CYS A 64 -12.83 -14.87 -15.87
N LEU A 65 -11.72 -14.17 -16.11
CA LEU A 65 -10.87 -14.25 -17.31
C LEU A 65 -10.06 -15.56 -17.41
N GLN A 66 -10.74 -16.70 -17.29
CA GLN A 66 -10.17 -18.04 -17.44
C GLN A 66 -10.74 -18.69 -18.70
N PHE A 67 -9.90 -18.79 -19.72
CA PHE A 67 -10.17 -19.51 -20.96
C PHE A 67 -9.38 -20.81 -21.00
N GLN A 68 -9.96 -21.86 -21.58
CA GLN A 68 -9.18 -23.00 -22.05
C GLN A 68 -8.45 -22.57 -23.32
N GLU A 69 -7.23 -23.05 -23.54
CA GLU A 69 -6.41 -22.65 -24.70
C GLU A 69 -7.13 -22.89 -26.04
N SER A 70 -7.93 -23.96 -26.14
CA SER A 70 -8.74 -24.29 -27.31
C SER A 70 -9.83 -23.26 -27.63
N ASP A 71 -10.30 -22.53 -26.62
CA ASP A 71 -11.50 -21.69 -26.73
C ASP A 71 -11.16 -20.22 -27.00
N VAL A 72 -9.88 -19.83 -26.88
CA VAL A 72 -9.43 -18.44 -26.97
C VAL A 72 -9.69 -17.86 -28.35
N GLU A 73 -9.33 -18.57 -29.41
CA GLU A 73 -9.49 -18.08 -30.79
C GLU A 73 -10.97 -17.92 -31.18
N GLU A 74 -11.81 -18.88 -30.79
CA GLU A 74 -13.26 -18.79 -31.00
C GLU A 74 -13.88 -17.65 -30.18
N ALA A 75 -13.41 -17.43 -28.96
CA ALA A 75 -13.88 -16.33 -28.12
C ALA A 75 -13.54 -14.97 -28.71
N ILE A 76 -12.32 -14.79 -29.23
CA ILE A 76 -11.91 -13.55 -29.93
C ILE A 76 -12.80 -13.30 -31.13
N LYS A 77 -13.04 -14.32 -31.96
CA LYS A 77 -13.90 -14.22 -33.13
C LYS A 77 -15.33 -13.78 -32.77
N LYS A 78 -15.94 -14.41 -31.76
CA LYS A 78 -17.30 -14.04 -31.29
C LYS A 78 -17.37 -12.62 -30.73
N LEU A 79 -16.34 -12.20 -29.99
CA LEU A 79 -16.24 -10.85 -29.49
C LEU A 79 -16.13 -9.82 -30.63
N SER A 80 -15.36 -10.12 -31.68
CA SER A 80 -15.29 -9.29 -32.89
C SER A 80 -16.60 -9.19 -33.64
N GLU A 81 -17.29 -10.32 -33.85
CA GLU A 81 -18.61 -10.35 -34.50
C GLU A 81 -19.63 -9.52 -33.71
N HIS A 82 -19.58 -9.63 -32.38
CA HIS A 82 -20.43 -8.82 -31.51
C HIS A 82 -20.06 -7.32 -31.57
N PHE A 83 -18.77 -6.98 -31.60
CA PHE A 83 -18.31 -5.60 -31.77
C PHE A 83 -18.89 -4.96 -33.04
N GLN A 84 -18.91 -5.67 -34.17
CA GLN A 84 -19.38 -5.16 -35.45
C GLN A 84 -20.90 -4.94 -35.50
N SER A 85 -21.67 -5.70 -34.71
CA SER A 85 -23.13 -5.60 -34.65
C SER A 85 -23.64 -4.64 -33.58
N GLU A 86 -22.77 -4.20 -32.67
CA GLU A 86 -23.13 -3.40 -31.51
C GLU A 86 -23.08 -1.89 -31.80
N GLU A 87 -24.19 -1.19 -31.56
CA GLU A 87 -24.29 0.25 -31.79
C GLU A 87 -23.62 1.05 -30.66
N GLU A 88 -23.73 0.56 -29.41
CA GLU A 88 -23.27 1.29 -28.23
C GLU A 88 -21.75 1.32 -28.08
N SER A 89 -21.18 2.52 -28.10
CA SER A 89 -19.73 2.73 -28.01
C SER A 89 -19.11 2.18 -26.72
N VAL A 90 -19.85 2.14 -25.61
CA VAL A 90 -19.36 1.65 -24.32
C VAL A 90 -19.10 0.14 -24.36
N VAL A 91 -19.97 -0.63 -25.01
CA VAL A 91 -19.83 -2.08 -25.16
C VAL A 91 -18.62 -2.38 -26.06
N ARG A 92 -18.51 -1.68 -27.19
CA ARG A 92 -17.35 -1.76 -28.11
C ARG A 92 -16.02 -1.43 -27.44
N VAL A 93 -15.98 -0.38 -26.60
CA VAL A 93 -14.82 -0.07 -25.74
C VAL A 93 -14.47 -1.24 -24.82
N LYS A 94 -15.47 -1.84 -24.15
CA LYS A 94 -15.22 -2.96 -23.23
C LYS A 94 -14.72 -4.21 -23.95
N ILE A 95 -15.18 -4.48 -25.17
CA ILE A 95 -14.67 -5.58 -26.01
C ILE A 95 -13.18 -5.37 -26.32
N LEU A 96 -12.79 -4.18 -26.80
CA LEU A 96 -11.38 -3.88 -27.07
C LEU A 96 -10.50 -3.91 -25.81
N TRP A 97 -11.07 -3.56 -24.66
CA TRP A 97 -10.41 -3.71 -23.38
C TRP A 97 -10.20 -5.20 -23.03
N LEU A 98 -11.19 -6.06 -23.25
CA LEU A 98 -11.05 -7.51 -23.08
C LEU A 98 -10.02 -8.12 -24.04
N PHE A 99 -9.85 -7.60 -25.25
CA PHE A 99 -8.77 -8.03 -26.15
C PHE A 99 -7.37 -7.81 -25.54
N SER A 100 -7.20 -6.70 -24.80
CA SER A 100 -5.95 -6.47 -24.04
C SER A 100 -5.76 -7.55 -22.97
N ASP A 101 -6.80 -7.79 -22.17
CA ASP A 101 -6.74 -8.73 -21.05
C ASP A 101 -6.51 -10.17 -21.53
N ILE A 102 -7.23 -10.61 -22.57
CA ILE A 102 -7.05 -11.94 -23.17
C ILE A 102 -5.61 -12.09 -23.68
N GLY A 103 -5.08 -11.10 -24.40
CA GLY A 103 -3.71 -11.15 -24.90
C GLY A 103 -2.64 -11.15 -23.81
N LEU A 104 -2.90 -10.50 -22.67
CA LEU A 104 -1.92 -10.35 -21.58
C LEU A 104 -1.96 -11.49 -20.56
N GLU A 105 -3.14 -12.06 -20.29
CA GLU A 105 -3.35 -12.99 -19.17
C GLU A 105 -3.64 -14.43 -19.60
N CYS A 106 -4.11 -14.67 -20.84
CA CYS A 106 -4.48 -16.02 -21.28
C CYS A 106 -3.30 -16.73 -21.98
N PRO A 107 -2.84 -17.90 -21.48
CA PRO A 107 -1.86 -18.72 -22.19
C PRO A 107 -2.44 -19.21 -23.53
N GLY A 108 -1.63 -19.23 -24.59
CA GLY A 108 -2.04 -19.62 -25.93
C GLY A 108 -2.72 -18.53 -26.77
N ALA A 109 -2.93 -17.32 -26.24
CA ALA A 109 -3.49 -16.21 -27.01
C ALA A 109 -2.54 -15.77 -28.15
N ASN A 110 -3.04 -15.77 -29.39
CA ASN A 110 -2.28 -15.27 -30.54
C ASN A 110 -2.33 -13.73 -30.59
N LEU A 111 -1.28 -13.09 -30.08
CA LEU A 111 -1.13 -11.63 -30.04
C LEU A 111 -1.20 -10.97 -31.42
N ASN A 112 -0.60 -11.59 -32.46
CA ASN A 112 -0.64 -11.04 -33.81
C ASN A 112 -2.06 -11.00 -34.36
N ASN A 113 -2.85 -12.06 -34.14
CA ASN A 113 -4.25 -12.10 -34.53
C ASN A 113 -5.07 -11.00 -33.81
N LEU A 114 -4.90 -10.85 -32.49
CA LEU A 114 -5.58 -9.80 -31.72
C LEU A 114 -5.21 -8.39 -32.21
N ILE A 115 -3.96 -8.17 -32.58
CA ILE A 115 -3.49 -6.89 -33.13
C ILE A 115 -4.13 -6.64 -34.51
N ASP A 116 -4.06 -7.60 -35.42
CA ASP A 116 -4.62 -7.48 -36.77
C ASP A 116 -6.14 -7.22 -36.70
N GLU A 117 -6.83 -7.95 -35.82
CA GLU A 117 -8.26 -7.80 -35.59
C GLU A 117 -8.58 -6.43 -34.98
N THR A 118 -7.80 -5.96 -34.00
CA THR A 118 -7.98 -4.62 -33.41
C THR A 118 -7.79 -3.53 -34.47
N ILE A 119 -6.76 -3.62 -35.32
CA ILE A 119 -6.53 -2.69 -36.43
C ILE A 119 -7.72 -2.71 -37.40
N HIS A 120 -8.25 -3.89 -37.70
CA HIS A 120 -9.41 -4.05 -38.59
C HIS A 120 -10.64 -3.34 -38.02
N LEU A 121 -10.97 -3.59 -36.75
CA LEU A 121 -12.15 -3.03 -36.08
C LEU A 121 -12.11 -1.50 -35.97
N ILE A 122 -10.94 -0.90 -35.72
CA ILE A 122 -10.84 0.57 -35.60
C ILE A 122 -10.80 1.32 -36.94
N LYS A 123 -10.54 0.63 -38.07
CA LYS A 123 -10.30 1.29 -39.37
C LYS A 123 -11.49 2.11 -39.88
N ASN A 124 -12.71 1.65 -39.63
CA ASN A 124 -13.96 2.30 -40.05
C ASN A 124 -14.78 2.80 -38.86
N GLU A 125 -14.19 2.87 -37.67
CA GLU A 125 -14.86 3.30 -36.46
C GLU A 125 -15.09 4.81 -36.46
N THR A 126 -16.25 5.25 -35.97
CA THR A 126 -16.63 6.67 -35.90
C THR A 126 -16.54 7.23 -34.49
N SER A 127 -16.61 6.39 -33.46
CA SER A 127 -16.54 6.82 -32.08
C SER A 127 -15.10 7.05 -31.63
N HIS A 128 -14.75 8.29 -31.31
CA HIS A 128 -13.43 8.66 -30.79
C HIS A 128 -13.04 7.87 -29.53
N LYS A 129 -14.01 7.51 -28.68
CA LYS A 129 -13.75 6.71 -27.47
C LYS A 129 -13.31 5.29 -27.82
N VAL A 130 -13.95 4.70 -28.84
CA VAL A 130 -13.63 3.35 -29.31
C VAL A 130 -12.28 3.34 -30.01
N ILE A 131 -12.01 4.32 -30.89
CA ILE A 131 -10.70 4.48 -31.55
C ILE A 131 -9.60 4.63 -30.49
N ALA A 132 -9.76 5.56 -29.53
CA ALA A 132 -8.78 5.77 -28.47
C ALA A 132 -8.53 4.50 -27.64
N GLN A 133 -9.58 3.73 -27.32
CA GLN A 133 -9.43 2.45 -26.63
C GLN A 133 -8.71 1.41 -27.50
N GLY A 134 -9.01 1.32 -28.80
CA GLY A 134 -8.35 0.40 -29.70
C GLY A 134 -6.86 0.71 -29.86
N ILE A 135 -6.49 1.99 -29.99
CA ILE A 135 -5.09 2.41 -29.97
C ILE A 135 -4.43 2.02 -28.63
N ALA A 136 -5.10 2.24 -27.49
CA ALA A 136 -4.59 1.81 -26.18
C ALA A 136 -4.41 0.28 -26.07
N THR A 137 -5.29 -0.50 -26.68
CA THR A 137 -5.17 -1.96 -26.79
C THR A 137 -3.94 -2.34 -27.63
N LEU A 138 -3.71 -1.67 -28.76
CA LEU A 138 -2.52 -1.88 -29.59
C LEU A 138 -1.21 -1.56 -28.86
N VAL A 139 -1.18 -0.51 -28.03
CA VAL A 139 -0.02 -0.20 -27.18
C VAL A 139 0.30 -1.37 -26.24
N LYS A 140 -0.71 -1.84 -25.49
CA LYS A 140 -0.55 -2.93 -24.52
C LYS A 140 -0.08 -4.24 -25.16
N LEU A 141 -0.70 -4.63 -26.27
CA LEU A 141 -0.36 -5.86 -26.99
C LEU A 141 0.99 -5.74 -27.70
N GLY A 142 1.27 -4.60 -28.34
CA GLY A 142 2.52 -4.34 -29.04
C GLY A 142 3.75 -4.37 -28.12
N ASN A 143 3.64 -3.89 -26.88
CA ASN A 143 4.73 -3.94 -25.90
C ASN A 143 5.15 -5.37 -25.53
N LYS A 144 4.30 -6.38 -25.74
CA LYS A 144 4.66 -7.80 -25.56
C LYS A 144 5.44 -8.39 -26.74
N LEU A 145 5.35 -7.76 -27.91
CA LEU A 145 6.01 -8.16 -29.15
C LEU A 145 7.12 -7.16 -29.55
N SER A 146 7.83 -6.62 -28.55
CA SER A 146 8.83 -5.57 -28.74
C SER A 146 10.05 -5.98 -29.59
N GLU A 147 10.19 -7.27 -29.91
CA GLU A 147 11.25 -7.79 -30.78
C GLU A 147 10.91 -7.68 -32.28
N ASP A 148 9.62 -7.61 -32.64
CA ASP A 148 9.18 -7.51 -34.03
C ASP A 148 9.16 -6.06 -34.52
N LYS A 149 10.29 -5.61 -35.07
CA LYS A 149 10.46 -4.25 -35.60
C LYS A 149 9.50 -3.94 -36.76
N ILE A 150 9.11 -4.93 -37.55
CA ILE A 150 8.21 -4.73 -38.71
C ILE A 150 6.80 -4.45 -38.21
N LEU A 151 6.34 -5.25 -37.24
CA LEU A 151 5.06 -5.03 -36.57
C LEU A 151 5.03 -3.66 -35.88
N MET A 152 6.09 -3.30 -35.15
CA MET A 152 6.21 -1.99 -34.51
C MET A 152 6.10 -0.83 -35.51
N ALA A 153 6.82 -0.89 -36.63
CA ALA A 153 6.73 0.12 -37.69
C ALA A 153 5.31 0.22 -38.27
N ARG A 154 4.62 -0.92 -38.45
CA ARG A 154 3.23 -0.98 -38.89
C ARG A 154 2.29 -0.29 -37.89
N LEU A 155 2.46 -0.56 -36.58
CA LEU A 155 1.64 0.05 -35.52
C LEU A 155 1.86 1.57 -35.43
N VAL A 156 3.09 2.04 -35.59
CA VAL A 156 3.41 3.47 -35.66
C VAL A 156 2.69 4.13 -36.84
N ASN A 157 2.62 3.47 -38.00
CA ASN A 157 1.88 4.00 -39.15
C ASN A 157 0.37 4.07 -38.86
N VAL A 158 -0.21 3.07 -38.19
CA VAL A 158 -1.62 3.10 -37.75
C VAL A 158 -1.89 4.30 -36.84
N ALA A 159 -1.01 4.58 -35.87
CA ALA A 159 -1.13 5.77 -35.02
C ALA A 159 -1.02 7.07 -35.83
N ARG A 160 -0.08 7.15 -36.78
CA ARG A 160 0.09 8.33 -37.65
C ARG A 160 -1.17 8.63 -38.45
N ASP A 161 -1.82 7.60 -39.00
CA ASP A 161 -3.05 7.75 -39.77
C ASP A 161 -4.23 8.24 -38.93
N ASN A 162 -4.24 7.94 -37.63
CA ASN A 162 -5.28 8.34 -36.68
C ASN A 162 -5.02 9.69 -35.99
N LEU A 163 -3.82 10.28 -36.13
CA LEU A 163 -3.51 11.62 -35.55
C LEU A 163 -4.35 12.76 -36.13
N LYS A 164 -4.93 12.58 -37.33
CA LYS A 164 -5.84 13.53 -37.97
C LYS A 164 -7.21 13.64 -37.30
N ASP A 165 -7.52 12.75 -36.36
CA ASP A 165 -8.76 12.78 -35.59
C ASP A 165 -8.91 14.10 -34.83
N THR A 166 -10.14 14.56 -34.61
CA THR A 166 -10.40 15.84 -33.93
C THR A 166 -10.29 15.74 -32.41
N SER A 167 -10.43 14.54 -31.85
CA SER A 167 -10.41 14.27 -30.42
C SER A 167 -8.99 14.28 -29.86
N HIS A 168 -8.78 15.09 -28.81
CA HIS A 168 -7.56 15.06 -28.01
C HIS A 168 -7.25 13.66 -27.48
N GLN A 169 -8.28 12.86 -27.12
CA GLN A 169 -8.09 11.54 -26.53
C GLN A 169 -7.46 10.55 -27.53
N VAL A 170 -7.88 10.61 -28.80
CA VAL A 170 -7.30 9.80 -29.88
C VAL A 170 -5.88 10.25 -30.17
N LYS A 171 -5.66 11.57 -30.30
CA LYS A 171 -4.31 12.14 -30.51
C LYS A 171 -3.34 11.72 -29.42
N CYS A 172 -3.73 11.86 -28.15
CA CYS A 172 -2.87 11.48 -27.02
C CYS A 172 -2.49 9.98 -27.11
N ARG A 173 -3.46 9.10 -27.33
CA ARG A 173 -3.17 7.66 -27.47
C ARG A 173 -2.29 7.32 -28.67
N CYS A 174 -2.43 8.06 -29.78
CA CYS A 174 -1.55 7.89 -30.94
C CYS A 174 -0.11 8.31 -30.62
N LEU A 175 0.07 9.48 -30.00
CA LEU A 175 1.40 9.97 -29.58
C LEU A 175 2.07 8.98 -28.60
N GLN A 176 1.31 8.50 -27.60
CA GLN A 176 1.75 7.48 -26.66
C GLN A 176 2.24 6.22 -27.40
N LEU A 177 1.43 5.68 -28.32
CA LEU A 177 1.78 4.49 -29.11
C LEU A 177 3.06 4.70 -29.89
N MET A 178 3.19 5.86 -30.55
CA MET A 178 4.39 6.19 -31.30
C MET A 178 5.61 6.24 -30.37
N SER A 179 5.51 6.82 -29.18
CA SER A 179 6.62 6.89 -28.25
C SER A 179 7.03 5.54 -27.64
N GLU A 180 6.09 4.63 -27.40
CA GLU A 180 6.35 3.33 -26.78
C GLU A 180 6.78 2.27 -27.80
N LEU A 181 6.25 2.34 -29.03
CA LEU A 181 6.46 1.32 -30.07
C LEU A 181 7.30 1.78 -31.25
N TYR A 182 7.87 3.00 -31.26
CA TYR A 182 8.80 3.38 -32.31
C TYR A 182 10.05 2.47 -32.32
N PRO A 183 10.46 1.88 -33.45
CA PRO A 183 11.68 1.08 -33.52
C PRO A 183 12.92 1.97 -33.32
N ILE A 184 13.66 1.73 -32.24
CA ILE A 184 14.91 2.45 -31.96
C ILE A 184 16.09 1.54 -32.30
N CYS A 185 17.03 2.07 -33.07
CA CYS A 185 18.33 1.44 -33.31
C CYS A 185 19.46 2.20 -32.60
N PRO A 186 20.47 1.48 -32.07
CA PRO A 186 21.68 2.08 -31.50
C PRO A 186 22.35 3.02 -32.50
N GLU A 187 22.92 4.12 -32.02
CA GLU A 187 23.53 5.16 -32.87
C GLU A 187 24.64 4.61 -33.78
N THR A 188 25.37 3.59 -33.32
CA THR A 188 26.45 2.95 -34.08
C THR A 188 25.98 2.27 -35.37
N ASP A 189 24.69 1.89 -35.42
CA ASP A 189 24.12 1.05 -36.47
C ASP A 189 23.08 1.83 -37.32
N ARG A 190 22.93 3.15 -37.09
CA ARG A 190 21.96 3.97 -37.82
C ARG A 190 22.46 4.29 -39.23
N THR A 191 21.66 3.96 -40.22
CA THR A 191 21.84 4.48 -41.58
C THR A 191 21.37 5.93 -41.65
N LEU A 192 21.79 6.67 -42.68
CA LEU A 192 21.36 8.05 -42.91
C LEU A 192 19.83 8.19 -42.97
N GLU A 193 19.16 7.23 -43.61
CA GLU A 193 17.70 7.20 -43.72
C GLU A 193 17.03 7.06 -42.35
N MET A 194 17.57 6.19 -41.48
CA MET A 194 17.02 5.97 -40.13
C MET A 194 17.19 7.20 -39.24
N THR A 195 18.28 7.95 -39.40
CA THR A 195 18.48 9.22 -38.69
C THR A 195 17.43 10.25 -39.12
N VAL A 196 17.21 10.40 -40.43
CA VAL A 196 16.19 11.31 -40.97
C VAL A 196 14.78 10.94 -40.48
N GLU A 197 14.45 9.64 -40.45
CA GLU A 197 13.17 9.18 -39.90
C GLU A 197 13.03 9.48 -38.40
N SER A 198 14.11 9.33 -37.64
CA SER A 198 14.10 9.61 -36.20
C SER A 198 13.96 11.11 -35.90
N ASP A 199 14.62 11.96 -36.69
CA ASP A 199 14.48 13.41 -36.60
C ASP A 199 13.07 13.85 -37.01
N ALA A 200 12.49 13.23 -38.03
CA ALA A 200 11.10 13.47 -38.43
C ALA A 200 10.11 13.06 -37.33
N MET A 201 10.39 11.97 -36.59
CA MET A 201 9.58 11.54 -35.45
C MET A 201 9.65 12.57 -34.30
N VAL A 202 10.86 12.99 -33.92
CA VAL A 202 11.08 14.01 -32.88
C VAL A 202 10.43 15.33 -33.27
N LYS A 203 10.58 15.76 -34.53
CA LYS A 203 9.94 16.96 -35.06
C LYS A 203 8.41 16.87 -35.01
N LEU A 204 7.84 15.75 -35.43
CA LEU A 204 6.39 15.53 -35.36
C LEU A 204 5.86 15.68 -33.94
N LEU A 205 6.51 15.05 -32.95
CA LEU A 205 6.13 15.19 -31.55
C LEU A 205 6.32 16.63 -31.06
N GLY A 206 7.42 17.29 -31.46
CA GLY A 206 7.65 18.71 -31.21
C GLY A 206 6.51 19.58 -31.74
N ASP A 207 6.04 19.37 -32.97
CA ASP A 207 4.94 20.14 -33.55
C ASP A 207 3.64 20.00 -32.71
N TYR A 208 3.34 18.81 -32.20
CA TYR A 208 2.19 18.56 -31.31
C TYR A 208 2.33 19.17 -29.91
N SER A 209 3.54 19.57 -29.50
CA SER A 209 3.73 20.30 -28.25
C SER A 209 3.11 21.71 -28.29
N ASN A 210 2.71 22.21 -29.47
CA ASN A 210 2.01 23.49 -29.66
C ASN A 210 0.52 23.30 -29.97
N ALA A 211 -0.04 22.11 -29.71
CA ALA A 211 -1.45 21.84 -29.93
C ALA A 211 -2.36 22.73 -29.04
N GLU A 212 -3.57 23.00 -29.53
CA GLU A 212 -4.57 23.81 -28.81
C GLU A 212 -4.97 23.18 -27.46
N ASP A 213 -5.15 21.86 -27.42
CA ASP A 213 -5.51 21.12 -26.20
C ASP A 213 -4.27 20.80 -25.35
N ALA A 214 -4.29 21.24 -24.09
CA ALA A 214 -3.19 21.06 -23.15
C ALA A 214 -2.81 19.59 -22.91
N ARG A 215 -3.77 18.65 -23.00
CA ARG A 215 -3.48 17.21 -22.83
C ARG A 215 -2.65 16.67 -23.99
N VAL A 216 -2.88 17.18 -25.20
CA VAL A 216 -2.08 16.81 -26.38
C VAL A 216 -0.68 17.39 -26.26
N ARG A 217 -0.54 18.64 -25.79
CA ARG A 217 0.78 19.24 -25.51
C ARG A 217 1.56 18.44 -24.46
N CYS A 218 0.90 18.10 -23.36
CA CYS A 218 1.45 17.28 -22.29
C CYS A 218 1.92 15.92 -22.82
N GLU A 219 1.06 15.21 -23.56
CA GLU A 219 1.38 13.90 -24.11
C GLU A 219 2.50 13.95 -25.16
N ALA A 220 2.59 15.03 -25.95
CA ALA A 220 3.68 15.24 -26.89
C ALA A 220 5.04 15.36 -26.19
N PHE A 221 5.12 16.16 -25.12
CA PHE A 221 6.33 16.24 -24.30
C PHE A 221 6.62 14.94 -23.55
N GLN A 222 5.59 14.24 -23.07
CA GLN A 222 5.74 12.95 -22.41
C GLN A 222 6.26 11.89 -23.40
N SER A 223 5.79 11.92 -24.64
CA SER A 223 6.24 11.05 -25.73
C SER A 223 7.71 11.29 -26.07
N LEU A 224 8.17 12.55 -26.05
CA LEU A 224 9.59 12.88 -26.21
C LEU A 224 10.43 12.29 -25.07
N LEU A 225 9.99 12.42 -23.82
CA LEU A 225 10.66 11.79 -22.66
C LEU A 225 10.76 10.27 -22.82
N THR A 226 9.64 9.60 -23.13
CA THR A 226 9.59 8.15 -23.31
C THR A 226 10.56 7.68 -24.41
N LEU A 227 10.62 8.38 -25.55
CA LEU A 227 11.59 8.05 -26.60
C LEU A 227 13.03 8.18 -26.12
N HIS A 228 13.32 9.21 -25.32
CA HIS A 228 14.66 9.37 -24.76
C HIS A 228 15.05 8.28 -23.78
N GLU A 229 14.15 7.91 -22.86
CA GLU A 229 14.36 6.82 -21.91
C GLU A 229 14.60 5.47 -22.62
N ARG A 230 14.01 5.29 -23.81
CA ARG A 230 14.23 4.13 -24.68
C ARG A 230 15.50 4.24 -25.54
N GLY A 231 16.32 5.27 -25.37
CA GLY A 231 17.63 5.44 -26.02
C GLY A 231 17.65 6.33 -27.26
N LEU A 232 16.56 7.04 -27.59
CA LEU A 232 16.58 8.03 -28.66
C LEU A 232 17.21 9.35 -28.20
N THR A 233 17.97 9.99 -29.09
CA THR A 233 18.59 11.27 -28.81
C THR A 233 17.72 12.42 -29.27
N ILE A 234 17.17 13.17 -28.32
CA ILE A 234 16.45 14.42 -28.59
C ILE A 234 17.46 15.53 -28.90
N SER A 235 17.28 16.26 -30.01
CA SER A 235 18.14 17.40 -30.38
C SER A 235 18.02 18.55 -29.36
N PHE A 236 19.12 19.29 -29.20
CA PHE A 236 19.16 20.53 -28.46
C PHE A 236 18.20 21.60 -29.01
N ASP A 237 17.86 21.56 -30.29
CA ASP A 237 17.02 22.57 -30.96
C ASP A 237 15.61 22.72 -30.36
N LEU A 238 15.14 21.68 -29.65
CA LEU A 238 13.85 21.71 -28.94
C LEU A 238 13.90 22.47 -27.60
N TYR A 239 15.07 22.85 -27.12
CA TYR A 239 15.23 23.39 -25.77
C TYR A 239 14.43 24.67 -25.56
N ASP A 240 14.47 25.59 -26.51
CA ASP A 240 13.72 26.86 -26.43
C ASP A 240 12.21 26.62 -26.41
N GLN A 241 11.74 25.66 -27.21
CA GLN A 241 10.34 25.25 -27.26
C GLN A 241 9.89 24.64 -25.92
N VAL A 242 10.70 23.78 -25.31
CA VAL A 242 10.44 23.22 -23.98
C VAL A 242 10.45 24.32 -22.92
N CYS A 243 11.39 25.27 -23.00
CA CYS A 243 11.48 26.39 -22.07
C CYS A 243 10.25 27.30 -22.13
N ALA A 244 9.68 27.54 -23.31
CA ALA A 244 8.44 28.28 -23.47
C ALA A 244 7.27 27.59 -22.75
N ALA A 245 7.22 26.26 -22.78
CA ALA A 245 6.18 25.46 -22.12
C ALA A 245 6.23 25.49 -20.58
N LEU A 246 7.31 25.98 -19.96
CA LEU A 246 7.33 26.25 -18.51
C LEU A 246 6.36 27.37 -18.09
N SER A 247 5.89 28.17 -19.05
CA SER A 247 4.89 29.23 -18.80
C SER A 247 3.50 28.85 -19.29
N ASP A 248 3.24 27.57 -19.59
CA ASP A 248 1.92 27.10 -20.01
C ASP A 248 0.87 27.30 -18.91
N ASP A 249 -0.37 27.62 -19.29
CA ASP A 249 -1.47 27.82 -18.35
C ASP A 249 -1.77 26.56 -17.53
N TYR A 250 -1.53 25.37 -18.09
CA TYR A 250 -1.86 24.09 -17.46
C TYR A 250 -0.65 23.45 -16.78
N GLU A 251 -0.86 23.05 -15.52
CA GLU A 251 0.19 22.47 -14.68
C GLU A 251 0.75 21.15 -15.24
N ILE A 252 -0.08 20.35 -15.91
CA ILE A 252 0.35 19.08 -16.51
C ILE A 252 1.43 19.30 -17.59
N VAL A 253 1.35 20.40 -18.34
CA VAL A 253 2.32 20.73 -19.39
C VAL A 253 3.60 21.25 -18.75
N ARG A 254 3.48 22.18 -17.78
CA ARG A 254 4.63 22.73 -17.05
C ARG A 254 5.42 21.64 -16.32
N GLU A 255 4.74 20.66 -15.74
CA GLU A 255 5.37 19.53 -15.04
C GLU A 255 6.27 18.73 -15.99
N VAL A 256 5.76 18.33 -17.16
CA VAL A 256 6.52 17.52 -18.12
C VAL A 256 7.62 18.34 -18.79
N ALA A 257 7.35 19.61 -19.11
CA ALA A 257 8.35 20.54 -19.62
C ALA A 257 9.53 20.70 -18.65
N LEU A 258 9.27 20.78 -17.33
CA LEU A 258 10.30 20.87 -16.31
C LEU A 258 11.21 19.64 -16.28
N LYS A 259 10.66 18.43 -16.47
CA LYS A 259 11.45 17.19 -16.62
C LYS A 259 12.35 17.25 -17.85
N LEU A 260 11.82 17.73 -18.99
CA LEU A 260 12.61 17.88 -20.22
C LEU A 260 13.72 18.94 -20.09
N VAL A 261 13.47 20.07 -19.42
CA VAL A 261 14.51 21.08 -19.16
C VAL A 261 15.66 20.49 -18.34
N TRP A 262 15.33 19.77 -17.26
CA TRP A 262 16.33 19.07 -16.44
C TRP A 262 17.10 18.03 -17.25
N LEU A 263 16.40 17.24 -18.07
CA LEU A 263 16.99 16.21 -18.91
C LEU A 263 17.98 16.80 -19.91
N MET A 264 17.57 17.81 -20.67
CA MET A 264 18.39 18.45 -21.70
C MET A 264 19.60 19.16 -21.08
N GLY A 265 19.41 19.86 -19.96
CA GLY A 265 20.51 20.49 -19.22
C GLY A 265 21.53 19.49 -18.67
N SER A 266 21.07 18.32 -18.24
CA SER A 266 21.96 17.23 -17.78
C SER A 266 22.68 16.54 -18.94
N LYS A 267 22.04 16.46 -20.11
CA LYS A 267 22.57 15.75 -21.29
C LYS A 267 23.56 16.58 -22.10
N TYR A 268 23.30 17.88 -22.25
CA TYR A 268 24.11 18.80 -23.05
C TYR A 268 24.67 19.96 -22.21
N PRO A 269 25.38 19.68 -21.09
CA PRO A 269 25.70 20.70 -20.09
C PRO A 269 26.55 21.86 -20.62
N GLU A 270 27.45 21.57 -21.56
CA GLU A 270 28.38 22.56 -22.14
C GLU A 270 27.82 23.31 -23.35
N ASN A 271 26.65 22.93 -23.86
CA ASN A 271 25.99 23.70 -24.92
C ASN A 271 25.64 25.10 -24.39
N THR A 272 25.71 26.11 -25.26
CA THR A 272 25.41 27.48 -24.86
C THR A 272 24.05 27.93 -25.36
N VAL A 273 23.29 28.59 -24.50
CA VAL A 273 22.04 29.28 -24.85
C VAL A 273 22.24 30.79 -24.78
N THR A 274 21.60 31.52 -25.69
CA THR A 274 21.51 32.98 -25.69
C THR A 274 20.31 33.41 -24.87
N LEU A 275 20.52 34.29 -23.90
CA LEU A 275 19.45 34.88 -23.11
C LEU A 275 18.57 35.82 -23.95
N GLN A 276 17.44 36.24 -23.36
CA GLN A 276 16.47 37.15 -23.99
C GLN A 276 17.05 38.52 -24.39
N ASP A 277 18.21 38.91 -23.85
CA ASP A 277 18.93 40.13 -24.21
C ASP A 277 19.71 39.99 -25.55
N GLY A 278 19.84 38.78 -26.08
CA GLY A 278 20.52 38.48 -27.35
C GLY A 278 22.05 38.60 -27.30
N GLU A 279 22.61 39.06 -26.19
CA GLU A 279 24.05 39.33 -26.03
C GLU A 279 24.71 38.39 -25.01
N THR A 280 23.98 37.98 -23.97
CA THR A 280 24.53 37.14 -22.91
C THR A 280 24.35 35.66 -23.24
N THR A 281 25.46 34.92 -23.29
CA THR A 281 25.43 33.46 -23.41
C THR A 281 25.67 32.80 -22.05
N MET A 282 25.01 31.66 -21.82
CA MET A 282 25.25 30.83 -20.65
C MET A 282 25.24 29.34 -21.00
N ARG A 283 25.88 28.53 -20.15
CA ARG A 283 25.85 27.07 -20.29
C ARG A 283 24.43 26.55 -20.06
N LEU A 284 24.05 25.51 -20.79
CA LEU A 284 22.71 24.95 -20.76
C LEU A 284 22.35 24.40 -19.38
N VAL A 285 23.31 23.75 -18.72
CA VAL A 285 23.11 23.22 -17.36
C VAL A 285 22.79 24.34 -16.37
N ASP A 286 23.39 25.52 -16.56
CA ASP A 286 23.19 26.68 -15.70
C ASP A 286 21.83 27.33 -15.99
N ASP A 287 21.43 27.48 -17.26
CA ASP A 287 20.09 27.98 -17.64
C ASP A 287 18.97 27.05 -17.15
N ALA A 288 19.14 25.74 -17.37
CA ALA A 288 18.20 24.72 -16.91
C ALA A 288 18.05 24.78 -15.39
N PHE A 289 19.16 24.88 -14.64
CA PHE A 289 19.14 25.01 -13.20
C PHE A 289 18.41 26.26 -12.71
N ILE A 290 18.61 27.41 -13.37
CA ILE A 290 17.89 28.66 -13.04
C ILE A 290 16.39 28.49 -13.26
N ARG A 291 15.98 27.87 -14.36
CA ARG A 291 14.55 27.61 -14.67
C ARG A 291 13.91 26.67 -13.65
N ILE A 292 14.63 25.63 -13.21
CA ILE A 292 14.18 24.75 -12.14
C ILE A 292 14.09 25.52 -10.81
N CYS A 293 15.07 26.38 -10.49
CA CYS A 293 14.97 27.24 -9.30
C CYS A 293 13.73 28.14 -9.33
N SER A 294 13.39 28.71 -10.49
CA SER A 294 12.19 29.52 -10.67
C SER A 294 10.90 28.72 -10.44
N ALA A 295 10.83 27.48 -10.94
CA ALA A 295 9.67 26.59 -10.81
C ALA A 295 9.38 26.13 -9.37
N VAL A 296 10.29 26.35 -8.41
CA VAL A 296 9.98 26.21 -6.96
C VAL A 296 8.86 27.16 -6.52
N ASN A 297 8.63 28.24 -7.28
CA ASN A 297 7.56 29.22 -7.06
C ASN A 297 6.32 28.99 -7.93
N ASP A 298 6.18 27.85 -8.60
CA ASP A 298 5.01 27.55 -9.45
C ASP A 298 3.68 27.70 -8.70
N LEU A 299 2.56 27.92 -9.36
CA LEU A 299 1.25 27.96 -8.67
C LEU A 299 0.83 26.58 -8.13
N CYS A 300 1.22 25.52 -8.83
CA CYS A 300 0.85 24.13 -8.53
C CYS A 300 1.86 23.48 -7.58
N MET A 301 1.37 22.87 -6.49
CA MET A 301 2.22 22.21 -5.48
C MET A 301 3.02 21.03 -6.08
N GLN A 302 2.42 20.28 -7.01
CA GLN A 302 3.05 19.15 -7.68
C GLN A 302 4.27 19.60 -8.50
N VAL A 303 4.16 20.71 -9.24
CA VAL A 303 5.27 21.29 -10.02
C VAL A 303 6.38 21.78 -9.09
N ARG A 304 6.04 22.43 -7.95
CA ARG A 304 7.05 22.84 -6.95
C ARG A 304 7.80 21.65 -6.38
N ALA A 305 7.08 20.59 -6.00
CA ALA A 305 7.66 19.39 -5.41
C ALA A 305 8.60 18.70 -6.40
N LEU A 306 8.18 18.58 -7.67
CA LEU A 306 9.03 18.09 -8.75
C LEU A 306 10.28 18.97 -8.90
N SER A 307 10.11 20.29 -8.91
CA SER A 307 11.24 21.22 -9.04
C SER A 307 12.28 21.03 -7.95
N CYS A 308 11.84 20.96 -6.68
CA CYS A 308 12.73 20.71 -5.54
C CYS A 308 13.45 19.35 -5.66
N SER A 309 12.77 18.31 -6.16
CA SER A 309 13.37 17.01 -6.42
C SER A 309 14.48 17.10 -7.48
N LEU A 310 14.21 17.76 -8.61
CA LEU A 310 15.17 17.94 -9.71
C LEU A 310 16.36 18.82 -9.32
N LEU A 311 16.18 19.83 -8.46
CA LEU A 311 17.29 20.63 -7.92
C LEU A 311 18.28 19.75 -7.15
N GLY A 312 17.79 18.79 -6.36
CA GLY A 312 18.61 17.88 -5.58
C GLY A 312 19.44 16.90 -6.42
N THR A 313 19.05 16.67 -7.69
CA THR A 313 19.73 15.70 -8.58
C THR A 313 20.59 16.37 -9.66
N THR A 314 20.44 17.68 -9.88
CA THR A 314 21.19 18.41 -10.92
C THR A 314 22.68 18.49 -10.55
N ARG A 315 23.55 18.15 -11.50
CA ARG A 315 25.03 18.15 -11.33
C ARG A 315 25.67 19.11 -12.35
N ALA A 316 26.97 19.41 -12.16
CA ALA A 316 27.78 20.23 -13.07
C ALA A 316 27.36 21.72 -13.22
N VAL A 317 26.47 22.20 -12.35
CA VAL A 317 26.09 23.61 -12.23
C VAL A 317 27.26 24.43 -11.70
N SER A 318 27.46 25.64 -12.22
CA SER A 318 28.48 26.56 -11.74
C SER A 318 28.25 26.95 -10.28
N ASP A 319 29.30 26.98 -9.46
CA ASP A 319 29.26 27.37 -8.04
C ASP A 319 28.54 28.71 -7.80
N ARG A 320 28.71 29.66 -8.73
CA ARG A 320 28.01 30.96 -8.69
C ARG A 320 26.49 30.78 -8.55
N PHE A 321 25.87 29.91 -9.34
CA PHE A 321 24.41 29.74 -9.30
C PHE A 321 23.98 28.91 -8.09
N LEU A 322 24.78 27.95 -7.64
CA LEU A 322 24.55 27.22 -6.39
C LEU A 322 24.51 28.17 -5.19
N LEU A 323 25.50 29.06 -5.08
CA LEU A 323 25.57 30.07 -4.03
C LEU A 323 24.39 31.06 -4.12
N GLN A 324 24.02 31.52 -5.32
CA GLN A 324 22.87 32.39 -5.51
C GLN A 324 21.54 31.73 -5.13
N THR A 325 21.39 30.42 -5.33
CA THR A 325 20.23 29.65 -4.87
C THR A 325 20.19 29.58 -3.34
N LEU A 326 21.33 29.31 -2.68
CA LEU A 326 21.41 29.30 -1.21
C LEU A 326 21.10 30.68 -0.59
N ASP A 327 21.55 31.76 -1.24
CA ASP A 327 21.24 33.14 -0.89
C ASP A 327 19.79 33.56 -1.24
N LYS A 328 18.97 32.63 -1.76
CA LYS A 328 17.58 32.84 -2.22
C LYS A 328 17.44 33.87 -3.35
N GLN A 329 18.52 34.25 -4.02
CA GLN A 329 18.50 35.23 -5.11
C GLN A 329 17.81 34.66 -6.35
N LEU A 330 17.92 33.36 -6.61
CA LEU A 330 17.28 32.69 -7.75
C LEU A 330 15.85 32.18 -7.44
N MET A 331 15.51 31.99 -6.15
CA MET A 331 14.22 31.45 -5.73
C MET A 331 13.22 32.52 -5.26
N SER A 332 13.56 33.81 -5.29
CA SER A 332 12.65 34.86 -4.83
C SER A 332 11.99 35.59 -6.00
N ASN A 333 10.72 35.27 -6.28
CA ASN A 333 9.85 36.09 -7.14
C ASN A 333 9.41 37.39 -6.41
N MET A 334 10.37 38.27 -6.10
CA MET A 334 10.08 39.68 -5.81
C MET A 334 10.93 40.55 -6.74
N LYS A 335 10.28 41.10 -7.78
CA LYS A 335 10.69 42.24 -8.62
C LYS A 335 12.19 42.58 -8.62
N VAL A 336 12.82 42.29 -9.75
CA VAL A 336 13.98 42.98 -10.34
C VAL A 336 14.39 44.26 -9.59
N ARG A 337 15.56 44.21 -8.94
CA ARG A 337 16.48 45.35 -8.84
C ARG A 337 17.90 44.85 -8.64
N TRP A 338 18.74 45.11 -9.64
CA TRP A 338 20.18 45.15 -9.49
C TRP A 338 20.56 46.21 -8.46
N LEU A 339 21.40 45.85 -7.48
CA LEU A 339 22.55 46.62 -6.93
C LEU A 339 22.92 46.15 -5.51
N SER A 340 24.18 45.70 -5.40
CA SER A 340 25.15 45.95 -4.31
C SER A 340 24.67 46.04 -2.85
N ALA A 341 25.10 45.08 -2.01
CA ALA A 341 25.84 45.37 -0.75
C ALA A 341 26.06 44.13 0.14
N ARG A 342 27.33 43.78 0.29
CA ARG A 342 28.04 43.49 1.55
C ARG A 342 27.25 43.08 2.81
N CYS A 343 27.68 41.91 3.30
CA CYS A 343 28.04 41.57 4.69
C CYS A 343 26.92 41.47 5.74
N CYS A 344 26.76 40.26 6.30
CA CYS A 344 26.80 40.06 7.75
C CYS A 344 26.98 38.57 8.05
N ASP A 345 28.14 38.22 8.60
CA ASP A 345 28.35 36.96 9.33
C ASP A 345 27.30 36.82 10.43
N THR A 346 26.61 35.70 10.50
CA THR A 346 26.02 35.26 11.76
C THR A 346 26.14 33.74 11.87
N LYS A 347 27.20 33.33 12.58
CA LYS A 347 27.39 31.97 13.06
C LYS A 347 26.21 31.61 13.97
N GLN A 348 25.41 30.63 13.57
CA GLN A 348 24.57 29.89 14.50
C GLN A 348 24.62 28.40 14.17
N SER A 349 24.97 27.65 15.21
CA SER A 349 25.42 26.27 15.22
C SER A 349 24.43 25.30 14.58
N ARG A 350 24.81 24.73 13.44
CA ARG A 350 24.28 23.48 12.95
C ARG A 350 25.02 22.37 13.70
N SER A 351 24.32 21.72 14.64
CA SER A 351 24.72 20.41 15.13
C SER A 351 24.61 19.44 13.96
N GLU A 352 25.70 19.30 13.20
CA GLU A 352 25.94 18.13 12.37
C GLU A 352 25.93 16.92 13.29
N LYS A 353 24.83 16.16 13.33
CA LYS A 353 24.93 14.75 13.72
C LYS A 353 25.59 14.05 12.54
N SER A 354 26.92 14.08 12.57
CA SER A 354 27.75 13.00 12.05
C SER A 354 27.12 11.68 12.50
N GLU A 355 26.81 10.81 11.55
CA GLU A 355 26.72 9.38 11.81
C GLU A 355 28.10 8.96 12.33
N ALA A 356 28.26 9.05 13.65
CA ALA A 356 29.28 8.30 14.34
C ALA A 356 28.86 6.84 14.21
N ALA A 357 29.57 6.06 13.41
CA ALA A 357 29.54 4.61 13.48
C ALA A 357 29.95 4.24 14.92
N ILE A 358 28.96 4.05 15.78
CA ILE A 358 29.15 3.51 17.12
C ILE A 358 29.55 2.05 16.96
N ASP A 359 30.47 1.61 17.80
CA ASP A 359 31.05 0.26 17.80
C ASP A 359 29.95 -0.80 18.02
N ASP A 360 29.38 -1.31 16.92
CA ASP A 360 28.42 -2.43 16.88
C ASP A 360 28.89 -3.61 17.75
N SER A 361 30.21 -3.74 17.98
CA SER A 361 30.81 -4.76 18.84
C SER A 361 30.30 -4.73 20.28
N ALA A 362 30.07 -3.57 20.88
CA ALA A 362 29.62 -3.49 22.28
C ALA A 362 28.16 -3.94 22.44
N VAL A 363 27.30 -3.55 21.50
CA VAL A 363 25.87 -3.91 21.51
C VAL A 363 25.70 -5.39 21.18
N ILE A 364 26.42 -5.91 20.20
CA ILE A 364 26.44 -7.34 19.87
C ILE A 364 26.90 -8.17 21.08
N ARG A 365 28.01 -7.78 21.73
CA ARG A 365 28.48 -8.47 22.95
C ARG A 365 27.46 -8.44 24.08
N PHE A 366 26.73 -7.34 24.23
CA PHE A 366 25.67 -7.24 25.23
C PHE A 366 24.54 -8.23 24.94
N PHE A 367 24.05 -8.28 23.69
CA PHE A 367 23.04 -9.27 23.28
C PHE A 367 23.52 -10.70 23.47
N ASP A 368 24.74 -11.02 23.04
CA ASP A 368 25.34 -12.35 23.23
C ASP A 368 25.43 -12.73 24.71
N THR A 369 25.82 -11.79 25.56
CA THR A 369 25.87 -11.97 27.01
C THR A 369 24.47 -12.26 27.56
N VAL A 370 23.46 -11.46 27.19
CA VAL A 370 22.08 -11.65 27.65
C VAL A 370 21.54 -13.02 27.23
N LEU A 371 21.79 -13.46 26.00
CA LEU A 371 21.33 -14.78 25.51
C LEU A 371 22.06 -15.95 26.15
N GLN A 372 23.38 -15.85 26.32
CA GLN A 372 24.17 -16.89 26.98
C GLN A 372 23.65 -17.17 28.39
N HIS A 373 23.13 -16.13 29.06
CA HIS A 373 22.50 -16.25 30.37
C HIS A 373 21.10 -16.88 30.30
N ILE A 374 20.29 -16.61 29.27
CA ILE A 374 18.91 -17.10 29.14
C ILE A 374 18.82 -18.55 28.64
N ASP A 375 19.64 -18.91 27.66
CA ASP A 375 19.60 -20.21 26.98
C ASP A 375 20.50 -21.27 27.62
N ASN A 376 21.04 -21.00 28.81
CA ASN A 376 21.84 -21.98 29.51
C ASN A 376 20.96 -23.14 30.06
N VAL A 377 20.87 -24.22 29.27
CA VAL A 377 20.08 -25.43 29.56
C VAL A 377 20.56 -26.16 30.82
N THR A 378 21.78 -25.90 31.31
CA THR A 378 22.30 -26.52 32.53
C THR A 378 21.70 -25.92 33.82
N LEU A 379 21.05 -24.75 33.73
CA LEU A 379 20.45 -24.06 34.86
C LEU A 379 19.03 -24.57 35.14
N SER A 380 18.60 -24.51 36.40
CA SER A 380 17.23 -24.87 36.78
C SER A 380 16.21 -23.91 36.16
N THR A 381 14.99 -24.40 35.89
CA THR A 381 13.89 -23.60 35.32
C THR A 381 13.66 -22.30 36.10
N MET A 382 13.70 -22.37 37.44
CA MET A 382 13.52 -21.19 38.31
C MET A 382 14.61 -20.13 38.12
N VAL A 383 15.87 -20.54 37.91
CA VAL A 383 16.97 -19.61 37.64
C VAL A 383 16.80 -18.99 36.26
N ARG A 384 16.48 -19.79 35.25
CA ARG A 384 16.23 -19.30 33.88
C ARG A 384 15.10 -18.27 33.82
N LEU A 385 14.01 -18.48 34.56
CA LEU A 385 12.92 -17.51 34.67
C LEU A 385 13.37 -16.18 35.29
N LYS A 386 14.18 -16.20 36.36
CA LYS A 386 14.74 -14.95 36.93
C LYS A 386 15.65 -14.22 35.94
N MET A 387 16.43 -14.97 35.16
CA MET A 387 17.30 -14.40 34.13
C MET A 387 16.51 -13.80 32.97
N LEU A 388 15.44 -14.46 32.53
CA LEU A 388 14.48 -13.93 31.56
C LEU A 388 13.85 -12.61 32.05
N GLN A 389 13.45 -12.54 33.32
CA GLN A 389 12.87 -11.33 33.90
C GLN A 389 13.89 -10.18 33.96
N SER A 390 15.13 -10.48 34.37
CA SER A 390 16.22 -9.50 34.34
C SER A 390 16.56 -9.03 32.92
N ALA A 391 16.56 -9.96 31.96
CA ALA A 391 16.84 -9.65 30.57
C ALA A 391 15.75 -8.78 29.95
N GLU A 392 14.48 -9.06 30.24
CA GLU A 392 13.36 -8.21 29.80
C GLU A 392 13.55 -6.75 30.26
N GLU A 393 13.87 -6.53 31.53
CA GLU A 393 14.08 -5.18 32.07
C GLU A 393 15.28 -4.49 31.41
N GLN A 394 16.38 -5.21 31.24
CA GLN A 394 17.60 -4.69 30.62
C GLN A 394 17.40 -4.34 29.14
N LEU A 395 16.69 -5.18 28.39
CA LEU A 395 16.41 -4.96 26.97
C LEU A 395 15.42 -3.81 26.75
N ASN A 396 14.41 -3.64 27.63
CA ASN A 396 13.53 -2.48 27.58
C ASN A 396 14.30 -1.18 27.85
N LYS A 397 15.24 -1.17 28.79
CA LYS A 397 16.12 -0.01 29.00
C LYS A 397 17.01 0.26 27.79
N LEU A 398 17.58 -0.79 27.18
CA LEU A 398 18.39 -0.66 25.97
C LEU A 398 17.59 -0.06 24.81
N SER A 399 16.31 -0.45 24.66
CA SER A 399 15.47 0.04 23.56
C SER A 399 15.11 1.52 23.67
N GLU A 400 15.13 2.09 24.89
CA GLU A 400 14.99 3.52 25.16
C GLU A 400 16.29 4.31 24.93
N MET A 401 17.44 3.70 25.22
CA MET A 401 18.76 4.35 25.10
C MET A 401 19.28 4.37 23.66
N GLU A 402 19.07 3.28 22.90
CA GLU A 402 19.71 3.06 21.60
C GLU A 402 18.67 2.85 20.47
N PRO A 403 18.29 3.91 19.74
CA PRO A 403 17.26 3.84 18.70
C PRO A 403 17.56 2.85 17.56
N MET A 404 18.85 2.67 17.23
CA MET A 404 19.28 1.80 16.13
C MET A 404 19.00 0.31 16.37
N VAL A 405 18.98 -0.13 17.64
CA VAL A 405 18.73 -1.53 18.02
C VAL A 405 17.41 -1.71 18.78
N SER A 406 16.64 -0.64 18.93
CA SER A 406 15.37 -0.62 19.65
C SER A 406 14.39 -1.68 19.14
N GLY A 407 14.34 -1.94 17.84
CA GLY A 407 13.49 -2.99 17.25
C GLY A 407 13.84 -4.39 17.74
N ALA A 408 15.12 -4.78 17.65
CA ALA A 408 15.60 -6.06 18.12
C ALA A 408 15.46 -6.22 19.65
N ALA A 409 15.79 -5.17 20.42
CA ALA A 409 15.65 -5.17 21.87
C ALA A 409 14.19 -5.36 22.32
N ASN A 410 13.25 -4.62 21.72
CA ASN A 410 11.81 -4.75 22.01
C ASN A 410 11.26 -6.12 21.58
N PHE A 411 11.70 -6.67 20.45
CA PHE A 411 11.30 -8.00 20.00
C PHE A 411 11.74 -9.08 20.99
N THR A 412 13.03 -9.10 21.36
CA THR A 412 13.58 -10.08 22.31
C THR A 412 12.97 -9.93 23.71
N ALA A 413 12.76 -8.69 24.19
CA ALA A 413 12.11 -8.42 25.47
C ALA A 413 10.66 -8.94 25.48
N LEU A 414 9.89 -8.67 24.41
CA LEU A 414 8.52 -9.15 24.28
C LEU A 414 8.45 -10.67 24.21
N PHE A 415 9.37 -11.32 23.50
CA PHE A 415 9.47 -12.77 23.46
C PHE A 415 9.75 -13.37 24.86
N ALA A 416 10.73 -12.80 25.58
CA ALA A 416 11.04 -13.22 26.96
C ALA A 416 9.84 -13.04 27.89
N ARG A 417 9.13 -11.91 27.80
CA ARG A 417 7.88 -11.65 28.54
C ARG A 417 6.81 -12.70 28.25
N CYS A 418 6.62 -13.08 26.99
CA CYS A 418 5.66 -14.12 26.62
C CYS A 418 6.02 -15.48 27.22
N VAL A 419 7.30 -15.86 27.24
CA VAL A 419 7.77 -17.11 27.86
C VAL A 419 7.50 -17.11 29.37
N LEU A 420 7.84 -16.01 30.07
CA LEU A 420 7.56 -15.83 31.50
C LEU A 420 6.06 -15.88 31.81
N SER A 421 5.26 -15.14 31.04
CA SER A 421 3.82 -15.03 31.24
C SER A 421 3.12 -16.36 30.95
N LEU A 422 3.58 -17.13 29.96
CA LEU A 422 3.07 -18.47 29.69
C LEU A 422 3.38 -19.43 30.84
N HIS A 423 4.63 -19.43 31.33
CA HIS A 423 5.02 -20.30 32.45
C HIS A 423 4.24 -19.98 33.74
N THR A 424 4.10 -18.69 34.07
CA THR A 424 3.32 -18.25 35.23
C THR A 424 1.83 -18.59 35.10
N ALA A 425 1.26 -18.45 33.90
CA ALA A 425 -0.13 -18.84 33.65
C ALA A 425 -0.35 -20.36 33.81
N LEU A 426 0.56 -21.19 33.30
CA LEU A 426 0.43 -22.66 33.39
C LEU A 426 0.57 -23.19 34.83
N ASN A 427 1.31 -22.50 35.68
CA ASN A 427 1.55 -22.89 37.08
C ASN A 427 0.64 -22.19 38.10
N ALA A 428 -0.37 -21.45 37.64
CA ALA A 428 -1.36 -20.85 38.53
C ALA A 428 -2.23 -21.93 39.20
N THR A 429 -2.56 -21.73 40.49
CA THR A 429 -3.26 -22.74 41.32
C THR A 429 -4.63 -23.18 40.79
N ASN A 430 -5.31 -22.32 40.05
CA ASN A 430 -6.65 -22.55 39.52
C ASN A 430 -6.64 -22.78 37.99
N GLY A 431 -5.48 -23.11 37.41
CA GLY A 431 -5.29 -23.16 35.96
C GLY A 431 -5.06 -21.78 35.33
N PRO A 432 -4.83 -21.72 34.00
CA PRO A 432 -4.42 -20.50 33.33
C PRO A 432 -5.50 -19.39 33.36
N PRO A 433 -5.22 -18.22 33.95
CA PRO A 433 -6.22 -17.15 34.03
C PRO A 433 -6.55 -16.58 32.65
N THR A 434 -7.84 -16.41 32.36
CA THR A 434 -8.35 -15.99 31.04
C THR A 434 -7.79 -14.64 30.58
N HIS A 435 -7.72 -13.65 31.48
CA HIS A 435 -7.16 -12.34 31.18
C HIS A 435 -5.66 -12.42 30.81
N ALA A 436 -4.88 -13.25 31.49
CA ALA A 436 -3.45 -13.42 31.18
C ALA A 436 -3.26 -14.08 29.81
N LEU A 437 -4.09 -15.07 29.46
CA LEU A 437 -4.08 -15.71 28.15
C LEU A 437 -4.53 -14.78 27.02
N GLN A 438 -5.47 -13.87 27.30
CA GLN A 438 -5.88 -12.83 26.36
C GLN A 438 -4.71 -11.88 26.08
N GLN A 439 -4.03 -11.41 27.13
CA GLN A 439 -2.85 -10.56 26.98
C GLN A 439 -1.72 -11.27 26.22
N LEU A 440 -1.45 -12.55 26.56
CA LEU A 440 -0.48 -13.39 25.85
C LEU A 440 -0.81 -13.54 24.36
N THR A 441 -2.09 -13.69 24.02
CA THR A 441 -2.52 -13.73 22.62
C THR A 441 -2.20 -12.42 21.91
N THR A 442 -2.52 -11.28 22.53
CA THR A 442 -2.19 -9.97 21.99
C THR A 442 -0.68 -9.80 21.80
N ASP A 443 0.13 -10.23 22.77
CA ASP A 443 1.58 -10.14 22.69
C ASP A 443 2.17 -11.08 21.61
N CYS A 444 1.60 -12.27 21.39
CA CYS A 444 1.95 -13.13 20.26
C CYS A 444 1.62 -12.49 18.91
N LEU A 445 0.44 -11.87 18.78
CA LEU A 445 0.07 -11.14 17.56
C LEU A 445 1.02 -9.96 17.31
N ARG A 446 1.46 -9.27 18.37
CA ARG A 446 2.50 -8.23 18.25
C ARG A 446 3.81 -8.80 17.71
N LEU A 447 4.30 -9.91 18.25
CA LEU A 447 5.51 -10.58 17.75
C LEU A 447 5.40 -10.97 16.27
N GLN A 448 4.22 -11.39 15.81
CA GLN A 448 3.98 -11.82 14.42
C GLN A 448 3.86 -10.65 13.43
N TYR A 449 3.19 -9.56 13.82
CA TYR A 449 2.74 -8.54 12.87
C TYR A 449 3.33 -7.14 13.10
N GLN A 450 3.81 -6.82 14.31
CA GLN A 450 4.34 -5.49 14.63
C GLN A 450 5.80 -5.29 14.19
N PHE A 451 6.56 -6.38 13.98
CA PHE A 451 8.00 -6.30 13.67
C PHE A 451 8.29 -6.61 12.20
N SER A 452 9.21 -5.86 11.59
CA SER A 452 9.80 -6.08 10.26
C SER A 452 11.25 -6.53 10.37
N GLY A 453 11.83 -7.04 9.28
CA GLY A 453 13.21 -7.55 9.26
C GLY A 453 13.43 -8.84 10.06
N VAL A 454 12.36 -9.49 10.54
CA VAL A 454 12.37 -10.79 11.22
C VAL A 454 12.67 -11.87 10.18
N SER A 455 13.68 -12.69 10.43
CA SER A 455 14.01 -13.83 9.55
C SER A 455 12.96 -14.93 9.64
N GLU A 456 12.91 -15.80 8.63
CA GLU A 456 11.97 -16.92 8.61
C GLU A 456 12.16 -17.87 9.80
N GLN A 457 13.41 -18.05 10.25
CA GLN A 457 13.74 -18.88 11.41
C GLN A 457 13.22 -18.26 12.72
N GLU A 458 13.42 -16.96 12.92
CA GLU A 458 12.90 -16.24 14.09
C GLU A 458 11.37 -16.25 14.10
N ASN A 459 10.75 -16.06 12.94
CA ASN A 459 9.30 -16.14 12.77
C ASN A 459 8.79 -17.55 13.12
N ALA A 460 9.46 -18.62 12.67
CA ALA A 460 9.09 -19.98 13.05
C ALA A 460 9.11 -20.20 14.58
N CYS A 461 10.09 -19.65 15.30
CA CYS A 461 10.11 -19.68 16.78
C CYS A 461 8.92 -18.95 17.41
N VAL A 462 8.54 -17.78 16.88
CA VAL A 462 7.35 -17.03 17.32
C VAL A 462 6.08 -17.84 17.12
N TRP A 463 5.94 -18.51 15.98
CA TRP A 463 4.75 -19.32 15.68
C TRP A 463 4.66 -20.58 16.55
N GLN A 464 5.80 -21.21 16.90
CA GLN A 464 5.85 -22.31 17.87
C GLN A 464 5.48 -21.86 19.28
N LEU A 465 5.89 -20.65 19.71
CA LEU A 465 5.46 -20.07 20.98
C LEU A 465 3.94 -19.79 20.97
N ALA A 466 3.41 -19.22 19.88
CA ALA A 466 1.99 -18.96 19.72
C ALA A 466 1.15 -20.26 19.74
N LEU A 467 1.66 -21.38 19.19
CA LEU A 467 1.00 -22.69 19.29
C LEU A 467 0.82 -23.12 20.75
N ARG A 468 1.85 -22.93 21.60
CA ARG A 468 1.74 -23.21 23.05
C ARG A 468 0.68 -22.34 23.73
N VAL A 469 0.56 -21.07 23.33
CA VAL A 469 -0.48 -20.16 23.85
C VAL A 469 -1.88 -20.60 23.40
N CYS A 470 -2.04 -21.01 22.14
CA CYS A 470 -3.30 -21.59 21.63
C CYS A 470 -3.69 -22.86 22.41
N ALA A 471 -2.72 -23.73 22.72
CA ALA A 471 -2.94 -24.91 23.54
C ALA A 471 -3.38 -24.54 24.97
N ALA A 472 -2.69 -23.59 25.62
CA ALA A 472 -3.07 -23.11 26.95
C ALA A 472 -4.49 -22.50 26.98
N ARG A 473 -4.89 -21.79 25.92
CA ARG A 473 -6.25 -21.26 25.74
C ARG A 473 -7.31 -22.35 25.63
N LEU A 474 -7.02 -23.41 24.88
CA LEU A 474 -7.91 -24.56 24.79
C LEU A 474 -8.12 -25.21 26.17
N LEU A 475 -7.04 -25.37 26.96
CA LEU A 475 -7.13 -25.91 28.32
C LEU A 475 -8.03 -25.04 29.21
N ALA A 476 -7.81 -23.73 29.23
CA ALA A 476 -8.61 -22.81 30.02
C ALA A 476 -10.09 -22.78 29.58
N ALA A 477 -10.36 -22.81 28.27
CA ALA A 477 -11.72 -22.84 27.73
C ALA A 477 -12.47 -24.12 28.13
N VAL A 478 -11.81 -25.28 28.09
CA VAL A 478 -12.40 -26.55 28.51
C VAL A 478 -12.60 -26.60 30.03
N GLN A 479 -11.63 -26.12 30.82
CA GLN A 479 -11.77 -26.04 32.28
C GLN A 479 -12.97 -25.18 32.69
N ASN A 480 -13.10 -23.99 32.09
CA ASN A 480 -14.24 -23.09 32.34
C ASN A 480 -15.58 -23.72 31.93
N ALA A 481 -15.61 -24.47 30.83
CA ALA A 481 -16.80 -25.21 30.41
C ALA A 481 -17.17 -26.34 31.40
N THR A 482 -16.19 -27.03 32.00
CA THR A 482 -16.46 -28.08 32.99
C THR A 482 -16.97 -27.53 34.32
N VAL A 483 -16.46 -26.39 34.79
CA VAL A 483 -16.91 -25.72 36.02
C VAL A 483 -18.32 -25.13 35.88
N ALA A 484 -18.68 -24.62 34.70
CA ALA A 484 -20.03 -24.13 34.42
C ALA A 484 -21.09 -25.25 34.50
N ASN A 485 -20.73 -26.49 34.14
CA ASN A 485 -21.64 -27.64 34.14
C ASN A 485 -21.98 -28.18 35.54
N THR A 486 -21.20 -27.87 36.58
CA THR A 486 -21.42 -28.37 37.95
C THR A 486 -22.21 -27.39 38.83
N GLY A 487 -22.52 -26.18 38.34
CA GLY A 487 -23.01 -25.06 39.17
C GLY A 487 -24.51 -24.75 39.16
N THR A 488 -25.23 -24.82 38.03
CA THR A 488 -26.65 -24.40 37.98
C THR A 488 -27.37 -24.98 36.76
N GLY A 489 -28.63 -25.42 36.94
CA GLY A 489 -29.42 -26.14 35.94
C GLY A 489 -29.58 -25.45 34.57
N ASN A 490 -29.30 -26.23 33.53
CA ASN A 490 -29.95 -26.33 32.22
C ASN A 490 -30.24 -25.11 31.31
N THR A 491 -29.72 -23.90 31.54
CA THR A 491 -29.89 -22.80 30.56
C THR A 491 -28.61 -22.10 30.09
N GLY A 492 -27.41 -22.58 30.45
CA GLY A 492 -26.12 -21.97 30.05
C GLY A 492 -25.26 -22.76 29.03
N ASN A 493 -25.71 -23.92 28.55
CA ASN A 493 -24.84 -24.94 27.94
C ASN A 493 -24.26 -24.62 26.54
N THR A 494 -24.73 -23.59 25.84
CA THR A 494 -24.29 -23.32 24.45
C THR A 494 -23.07 -22.41 24.36
N ALA A 495 -22.97 -21.37 25.19
CA ALA A 495 -21.91 -20.36 25.07
C ALA A 495 -20.50 -20.90 25.43
N SER A 496 -20.38 -21.65 26.54
CA SER A 496 -19.09 -22.19 27.00
C SER A 496 -18.53 -23.26 26.06
N GLY A 497 -19.40 -24.07 25.45
CA GLY A 497 -19.03 -25.05 24.44
C GLY A 497 -18.56 -24.40 23.13
N ILE A 498 -19.15 -23.27 22.74
CA ILE A 498 -18.74 -22.50 21.56
C ILE A 498 -17.33 -21.92 21.74
N VAL A 499 -16.99 -21.40 22.92
CA VAL A 499 -15.64 -20.87 23.21
C VAL A 499 -14.59 -21.98 23.16
N ALA A 500 -14.88 -23.16 23.74
CA ALA A 500 -13.98 -24.30 23.68
C ALA A 500 -13.80 -24.83 22.24
N LEU A 501 -14.86 -24.85 21.44
CA LEU A 501 -14.80 -25.21 20.03
C LEU A 501 -13.96 -24.19 19.24
N SER A 502 -14.19 -22.89 19.44
CA SER A 502 -13.40 -21.82 18.82
C SER A 502 -11.92 -21.91 19.17
N ALA A 503 -11.58 -22.20 20.43
CA ALA A 503 -10.20 -22.41 20.86
C ALA A 503 -9.56 -23.65 20.21
N ALA A 504 -10.32 -24.74 20.03
CA ALA A 504 -9.85 -25.93 19.35
C ALA A 504 -9.61 -25.67 17.85
N THR A 505 -10.53 -24.98 17.17
CA THR A 505 -10.37 -24.60 15.76
C THR A 505 -9.21 -23.64 15.54
N ALA A 506 -8.98 -22.71 16.48
CA ALA A 506 -7.83 -21.82 16.43
C ALA A 506 -6.51 -22.59 16.56
N LEU A 507 -6.45 -23.57 17.46
CA LEU A 507 -5.28 -24.42 17.64
C LEU A 507 -4.97 -25.25 16.37
N THR A 508 -5.99 -25.86 15.75
CA THR A 508 -5.81 -26.66 14.52
C THR A 508 -5.36 -25.80 13.35
N HIS A 509 -6.02 -24.67 13.13
CA HIS A 509 -5.65 -23.74 12.07
C HIS A 509 -4.22 -23.19 12.26
N HIS A 510 -3.86 -22.86 13.50
CA HIS A 510 -2.50 -22.39 13.81
C HIS A 510 -1.45 -23.48 13.57
N ALA A 511 -1.77 -24.74 13.86
CA ALA A 511 -0.90 -25.88 13.61
C ALA A 511 -0.65 -26.10 12.10
N GLU A 512 -1.70 -26.01 11.27
CA GLU A 512 -1.60 -26.13 9.80
C GLU A 512 -0.71 -25.03 9.19
N LEU A 513 -0.89 -23.78 9.64
CA LEU A 513 -0.05 -22.67 9.19
C LEU A 513 1.40 -22.81 9.64
N LEU A 514 1.62 -23.25 10.88
CA LEU A 514 2.95 -23.44 11.43
C LEU A 514 3.73 -24.53 10.69
N ASP A 515 3.09 -25.62 10.26
CA ASP A 515 3.73 -26.66 9.45
C ASP A 515 4.31 -26.09 8.14
N ARG A 516 3.53 -25.25 7.44
CA ARG A 516 3.99 -24.56 6.22
C ARG A 516 5.15 -23.60 6.50
N ILE A 517 5.10 -22.87 7.62
CA ILE A 517 6.15 -21.90 8.01
C ILE A 517 7.45 -22.62 8.40
N LEU A 518 7.37 -23.74 9.12
CA LEU A 518 8.54 -24.55 9.48
C LEU A 518 9.21 -25.13 8.23
N ALA A 519 8.40 -25.63 7.28
CA ALA A 519 8.89 -26.15 6.01
C ALA A 519 9.59 -25.06 5.17
N SER A 520 9.04 -23.84 5.09
CA SER A 520 9.68 -22.76 4.35
C SER A 520 10.98 -22.27 5.02
N ALA A 521 10.98 -22.19 6.36
CA ALA A 521 12.12 -21.69 7.13
C ALA A 521 13.27 -22.72 7.29
N GLY A 522 13.02 -24.00 6.96
CA GLY A 522 13.99 -25.08 7.17
C GLY A 522 14.33 -25.32 8.65
N VAL A 523 13.38 -25.08 9.55
CA VAL A 523 13.56 -25.21 11.01
C VAL A 523 12.89 -26.49 11.50
N GLU A 524 13.60 -27.28 12.29
CA GLU A 524 13.01 -28.46 12.94
C GLU A 524 11.99 -28.05 14.02
N PRO A 525 10.78 -28.64 14.03
CA PRO A 525 9.81 -28.37 15.07
C PRO A 525 10.30 -28.86 16.44
N ASP A 526 10.00 -28.11 17.49
CA ASP A 526 10.35 -28.48 18.85
C ASP A 526 9.55 -29.69 19.36
N PRO A 527 10.00 -30.35 20.45
CA PRO A 527 9.35 -31.58 20.93
C PRO A 527 7.86 -31.43 21.23
N PHE A 528 7.43 -30.24 21.67
CA PHE A 528 6.02 -29.96 21.93
C PHE A 528 5.23 -29.88 20.62
N THR A 529 5.75 -29.16 19.63
CA THR A 529 5.14 -28.97 18.30
C THR A 529 5.01 -30.30 17.57
N ILE A 530 6.06 -31.13 17.58
CA ILE A 530 6.01 -32.50 17.04
C ILE A 530 4.88 -33.30 17.68
N ALA A 531 4.80 -33.28 19.02
CA ALA A 531 3.79 -34.03 19.75
C ALA A 531 2.36 -33.53 19.43
N VAL A 532 2.15 -32.23 19.27
CA VAL A 532 0.84 -31.67 18.87
C VAL A 532 0.47 -32.10 17.45
N PHE A 533 1.38 -32.04 16.48
CA PHE A 533 1.13 -32.53 15.11
C PHE A 533 0.76 -34.02 15.07
N GLN A 534 1.44 -34.84 15.88
CA GLN A 534 1.09 -36.25 16.04
C GLN A 534 -0.33 -36.44 16.63
N GLN A 535 -0.71 -35.66 17.64
CA GLN A 535 -2.06 -35.74 18.21
C GLN A 535 -3.15 -35.30 17.22
N LEU A 536 -2.88 -34.28 16.41
CA LEU A 536 -3.83 -33.81 15.39
C LEU A 536 -3.99 -34.82 14.24
N SER A 537 -2.89 -35.40 13.76
CA SER A 537 -2.95 -36.44 12.72
C SER A 537 -3.62 -37.75 13.16
N GLN A 538 -3.52 -38.10 14.45
CA GLN A 538 -4.14 -39.32 15.00
C GLN A 538 -5.64 -39.16 15.33
N SER A 539 -6.14 -37.94 15.45
CA SER A 539 -7.51 -37.66 15.91
C SER A 539 -8.43 -37.27 14.75
N GLY A 540 -9.19 -38.22 14.19
CA GLY A 540 -10.13 -37.95 13.08
C GLY A 540 -11.35 -37.06 13.42
N GLU A 541 -11.67 -36.88 14.71
CA GLU A 541 -12.66 -35.89 15.21
C GLU A 541 -12.04 -35.06 16.36
N HIS A 542 -11.84 -33.75 16.14
CA HIS A 542 -11.26 -32.85 17.14
C HIS A 542 -12.28 -32.37 18.18
N LYS A 543 -12.81 -33.27 19.01
CA LYS A 543 -13.64 -32.86 20.16
C LYS A 543 -12.78 -32.02 21.13
N PRO A 544 -13.16 -30.78 21.48
CA PRO A 544 -12.33 -29.87 22.27
C PRO A 544 -11.80 -30.49 23.58
N SER A 545 -12.64 -31.22 24.31
CA SER A 545 -12.26 -31.86 25.58
C SER A 545 -11.33 -33.07 25.42
N ALA A 546 -11.37 -33.77 24.29
CA ALA A 546 -10.44 -34.87 24.02
C ALA A 546 -9.06 -34.31 23.65
N LEU A 547 -9.03 -33.31 22.77
CA LEU A 547 -7.83 -32.62 22.36
C LEU A 547 -7.14 -31.91 23.54
N ALA A 548 -7.91 -31.23 24.40
CA ALA A 548 -7.39 -30.63 25.63
C ALA A 548 -6.71 -31.66 26.54
N ARG A 549 -7.33 -32.82 26.77
CA ARG A 549 -6.76 -33.88 27.61
C ARG A 549 -5.48 -34.48 27.03
N ALA A 550 -5.38 -34.58 25.71
CA ALA A 550 -4.19 -35.08 25.04
C ALA A 550 -3.03 -34.06 25.09
N VAL A 551 -3.32 -32.77 24.89
CA VAL A 551 -2.32 -31.71 24.83
C VAL A 551 -1.87 -31.24 26.22
N GLN A 552 -2.71 -31.34 27.24
CA GLN A 552 -2.39 -30.92 28.62
C GLN A 552 -1.07 -31.48 29.16
N PRO A 553 -0.84 -32.82 29.18
CA PRO A 553 0.41 -33.36 29.71
C PRO A 553 1.62 -32.92 28.88
N LEU A 554 1.47 -32.83 27.55
CA LEU A 554 2.52 -32.38 26.63
C LEU A 554 2.96 -30.94 26.93
N LEU A 555 2.00 -30.05 27.19
CA LEU A 555 2.27 -28.64 27.49
C LEU A 555 2.94 -28.45 28.85
N LEU A 556 2.53 -29.22 29.86
CA LEU A 556 3.10 -29.15 31.21
C LEU A 556 4.51 -29.76 31.30
N SER A 557 4.82 -30.77 30.50
CA SER A 557 6.15 -31.38 30.42
C SER A 557 7.09 -30.69 29.43
N ALA A 558 6.60 -29.73 28.64
CA ALA A 558 7.40 -29.07 27.61
C ALA A 558 8.54 -28.24 28.23
N PRO A 559 9.76 -28.29 27.66
CA PRO A 559 10.83 -27.38 28.05
C PRO A 559 10.45 -25.93 27.74
N LEU A 560 11.10 -24.98 28.42
CA LEU A 560 10.95 -23.55 28.10
C LEU A 560 11.29 -23.31 26.62
N PRO A 561 10.47 -22.51 25.90
CA PRO A 561 10.76 -22.11 24.52
C PRO A 561 12.16 -21.50 24.41
N VAL A 562 12.87 -21.85 23.35
CA VAL A 562 14.18 -21.27 23.03
C VAL A 562 13.97 -19.86 22.50
N ILE A 563 14.78 -18.91 22.99
CA ILE A 563 14.72 -17.53 22.50
C ILE A 563 15.53 -17.44 21.21
N PRO A 564 14.97 -16.90 20.11
CA PRO A 564 15.73 -16.71 18.89
C PRO A 564 16.91 -15.74 19.11
N LYS A 565 18.02 -15.97 18.39
CA LYS A 565 19.16 -15.05 18.41
C LYS A 565 18.72 -13.68 17.87
N PRO A 566 18.95 -12.56 18.60
CA PRO A 566 18.57 -11.21 18.21
C PRO A 566 19.21 -10.82 16.89
N ASN A 567 18.36 -10.60 15.90
CA ASN A 567 18.75 -10.00 14.64
C ASN A 567 18.64 -8.48 14.72
N LEU A 568 19.78 -7.79 14.62
CA LEU A 568 19.86 -6.32 14.69
C LEU A 568 19.15 -5.62 13.52
N LYS A 569 18.77 -6.36 12.47
CA LYS A 569 17.95 -5.84 11.36
C LYS A 569 16.48 -5.74 11.71
N ILE A 570 16.04 -6.33 12.84
CA ILE A 570 14.64 -6.23 13.27
C ILE A 570 14.31 -4.77 13.57
N ARG A 571 13.16 -4.34 13.04
CA ARG A 571 12.59 -3.03 13.30
C ARG A 571 11.15 -3.17 13.78
N MET A 572 10.69 -2.17 14.52
CA MET A 572 9.35 -2.16 15.11
C MET A 572 8.47 -1.11 14.43
N CYS A 573 7.28 -1.52 14.02
CA CYS A 573 6.23 -0.61 13.57
C CYS A 573 5.63 0.11 14.78
N SER A 574 5.57 1.44 14.69
CA SER A 574 5.05 2.31 15.76
C SER A 574 4.25 3.46 15.17
N ALA A 575 3.32 3.98 15.96
CA ALA A 575 2.55 5.16 15.60
C ALA A 575 2.69 6.25 16.68
N SER A 576 2.67 7.50 16.25
CA SER A 576 2.65 8.68 17.11
C SER A 576 1.50 9.57 16.67
N ILE A 577 0.57 9.86 17.58
CA ILE A 577 -0.55 10.77 17.32
C ILE A 577 -0.08 12.20 17.64
N ILE A 578 -0.11 13.07 16.63
CA ILE A 578 0.28 14.49 16.73
C ILE A 578 -0.96 15.34 17.07
N GLU A 579 -2.07 15.09 16.38
CA GLU A 579 -3.37 15.71 16.64
C GLU A 579 -4.43 14.60 16.73
N PRO A 580 -5.32 14.59 17.73
CA PRO A 580 -5.45 15.54 18.83
C PRO A 580 -4.30 15.45 19.84
N ALA A 581 -3.92 16.58 20.44
CA ALA A 581 -2.90 16.61 21.48
C ALA A 581 -3.36 15.87 22.75
N THR A 582 -2.44 15.18 23.42
CA THR A 582 -2.73 14.35 24.60
C THR A 582 -3.34 15.13 25.78
N ASP A 583 -2.96 16.40 25.94
CA ASP A 583 -3.38 17.27 27.06
C ASP A 583 -4.45 18.30 26.63
N ASN A 584 -5.30 17.94 25.68
CA ASN A 584 -6.32 18.86 25.18
C ASN A 584 -7.56 18.88 26.10
N ASP A 585 -7.69 19.93 26.91
CA ASP A 585 -8.84 20.16 27.81
C ASP A 585 -10.13 20.59 27.08
N THR A 586 -10.10 20.71 25.75
CA THR A 586 -11.28 21.15 25.00
C THR A 586 -12.36 20.07 24.95
N VAL A 587 -13.55 20.44 25.45
CA VAL A 587 -14.74 19.57 25.39
C VAL A 587 -15.44 19.72 24.05
N LEU A 588 -15.42 18.67 23.24
CA LEU A 588 -16.13 18.61 21.96
C LEU A 588 -17.63 18.40 22.18
N ARG A 589 -18.41 19.49 22.05
CA ARG A 589 -19.87 19.46 22.19
C ARG A 589 -20.53 19.27 20.83
N PHE A 590 -21.39 18.27 20.71
CA PHE A 590 -22.15 18.01 19.48
C PHE A 590 -23.56 17.50 19.78
N CYS A 591 -24.45 17.56 18.81
CA CYS A 591 -25.80 17.04 18.97
C CYS A 591 -25.78 15.51 18.99
N ALA A 592 -26.35 14.91 20.03
CA ALA A 592 -26.47 13.47 20.16
C ALA A 592 -27.18 12.83 18.95
N GLY A 593 -26.68 11.68 18.51
CA GLY A 593 -27.15 10.99 17.31
C GLY A 593 -26.70 11.61 15.98
N LEU A 594 -25.92 12.69 15.99
CA LEU A 594 -25.19 13.18 14.82
C LEU A 594 -23.71 12.85 14.92
N ILE A 595 -23.07 12.78 13.77
CA ILE A 595 -21.63 12.52 13.66
C ILE A 595 -20.89 13.83 13.90
N THR A 596 -19.85 13.76 14.73
CA THR A 596 -18.83 14.80 14.85
C THR A 596 -17.49 14.26 14.35
N GLY A 597 -16.69 15.12 13.72
CA GLY A 597 -15.37 14.75 13.21
C GLY A 597 -14.28 15.32 14.11
N VAL A 598 -13.38 14.46 14.61
CA VAL A 598 -12.15 14.86 15.29
C VAL A 598 -11.01 14.75 14.28
N ALA A 599 -10.26 15.82 14.07
CA ALA A 599 -9.07 15.75 13.22
C ALA A 599 -8.05 14.79 13.86
N LEU A 600 -7.52 13.87 13.06
CA LEU A 600 -6.47 12.95 13.46
C LEU A 600 -5.30 13.10 12.49
N GLU A 601 -4.19 13.53 13.05
CA GLU A 601 -2.88 13.50 12.43
C GLU A 601 -2.00 12.53 13.20
N ALA A 602 -1.50 11.51 12.52
CA ALA A 602 -0.59 10.55 13.11
C ALA A 602 0.55 10.19 12.15
N GLU A 603 1.75 10.01 12.70
CA GLU A 603 2.89 9.46 11.98
C GLU A 603 3.01 7.98 12.31
N VAL A 604 3.05 7.14 11.27
CA VAL A 604 3.23 5.70 11.39
C VAL A 604 4.52 5.31 10.69
N VAL A 605 5.45 4.75 11.46
CA VAL A 605 6.81 4.45 11.01
C VAL A 605 6.93 2.93 10.86
N ARG A 606 7.55 2.50 9.74
CA ARG A 606 7.83 1.10 9.40
C ARG A 606 6.60 0.20 9.31
N VAL A 607 5.53 0.69 8.67
CA VAL A 607 4.36 -0.13 8.36
C VAL A 607 4.65 -1.03 7.15
N LYS A 608 4.38 -2.34 7.25
CA LYS A 608 4.54 -3.29 6.14
C LYS A 608 3.49 -3.08 5.04
N ASP A 609 2.23 -2.99 5.45
CA ASP A 609 1.10 -2.73 4.59
C ASP A 609 0.23 -1.60 5.18
N PRO A 610 0.22 -0.39 4.59
CA PRO A 610 -0.62 0.71 5.04
C PRO A 610 -2.13 0.38 5.00
N SER A 611 -2.55 -0.58 4.17
CA SER A 611 -3.96 -0.97 4.05
C SER A 611 -4.49 -1.71 5.29
N ALA A 612 -3.58 -2.29 6.08
CA ALA A 612 -3.89 -2.94 7.36
C ALA A 612 -4.12 -1.93 8.49
N LEU A 613 -3.80 -0.64 8.31
CA LEU A 613 -3.99 0.36 9.35
C LEU A 613 -5.47 0.55 9.69
N ARG A 614 -5.75 0.71 10.98
CA ARG A 614 -7.07 1.02 11.51
C ARG A 614 -6.97 2.15 12.52
N VAL A 615 -7.98 3.03 12.53
CA VAL A 615 -8.18 4.00 13.60
C VAL A 615 -9.23 3.46 14.55
N ARG A 616 -8.80 3.11 15.76
CA ARG A 616 -9.63 2.55 16.82
C ARG A 616 -10.15 3.67 17.70
N VAL A 617 -11.43 3.59 18.06
CA VAL A 617 -12.11 4.50 18.96
C VAL A 617 -12.84 3.68 20.02
N ALA A 618 -12.44 3.87 21.28
CA ALA A 618 -13.02 3.21 22.44
C ALA A 618 -13.84 4.22 23.27
N TYR A 619 -15.11 3.88 23.48
CA TYR A 619 -16.06 4.69 24.24
C TYR A 619 -16.09 4.29 25.72
N PRO A 620 -16.56 5.18 26.62
CA PRO A 620 -16.76 4.88 28.04
C PRO A 620 -17.70 3.70 28.32
N ASP A 621 -18.63 3.41 27.40
CA ASP A 621 -19.61 2.32 27.53
C ASP A 621 -19.07 0.97 27.06
N THR A 622 -17.73 0.84 26.94
CA THR A 622 -16.98 -0.33 26.44
C THR A 622 -17.16 -0.63 24.96
N ARG A 623 -17.97 0.15 24.22
CA ARG A 623 -18.07 -0.02 22.77
C ARG A 623 -16.77 0.43 22.11
N VAL A 624 -16.33 -0.37 21.14
CA VAL A 624 -15.13 -0.09 20.35
C VAL A 624 -15.50 -0.26 18.89
N HIS A 625 -14.98 0.62 18.05
CA HIS A 625 -14.99 0.42 16.61
C HIS A 625 -13.63 0.82 16.03
N ALA A 626 -13.28 0.21 14.91
CA ALA A 626 -12.03 0.45 14.22
C ALA A 626 -12.31 0.64 12.74
N LEU A 627 -11.89 1.78 12.19
CA LEU A 627 -12.19 2.16 10.82
C LEU A 627 -10.93 2.12 9.95
N VAL A 628 -11.10 1.70 8.70
CA VAL A 628 -10.05 1.79 7.68
C VAL A 628 -9.93 3.24 7.24
N PRO A 629 -8.76 3.88 7.35
CA PRO A 629 -8.57 5.20 6.78
C PRO A 629 -8.64 5.13 5.24
N PRO A 630 -9.25 6.12 4.57
CA PRO A 630 -9.18 6.25 3.11
C PRO A 630 -7.73 6.26 2.62
N ARG A 631 -7.46 5.64 1.46
CA ARG A 631 -6.10 5.58 0.90
C ARG A 631 -5.51 6.96 0.67
N ASP A 632 -6.32 7.92 0.22
CA ASP A 632 -5.91 9.31 -0.04
C ASP A 632 -5.52 10.09 1.23
N HIS A 633 -5.84 9.57 2.42
CA HIS A 633 -5.46 10.15 3.71
C HIS A 633 -4.07 9.71 4.17
N LEU A 634 -3.49 8.69 3.54
CA LEU A 634 -2.15 8.20 3.83
C LEU A 634 -1.16 8.87 2.88
N ARG A 635 -0.22 9.64 3.43
CA ARG A 635 0.83 10.31 2.67
C ARG A 635 2.21 9.75 3.06
N PRO A 636 3.14 9.53 2.14
CA PRO A 636 4.52 9.19 2.50
C PRO A 636 5.14 10.27 3.40
N LEU A 637 5.87 9.86 4.44
CA LEU A 637 6.64 10.76 5.31
C LEU A 637 7.97 11.18 4.64
N ASP A 638 8.58 10.24 3.92
CA ASP A 638 9.89 10.41 3.30
C ASP A 638 9.78 10.36 1.76
N HIS A 639 10.76 10.94 1.06
CA HIS A 639 10.83 10.91 -0.41
C HIS A 639 11.04 9.50 -0.97
N THR A 640 11.65 8.62 -0.18
CA THR A 640 11.75 7.19 -0.43
C THR A 640 10.46 6.54 0.05
N ASN A 641 9.55 6.23 -0.86
CA ASN A 641 8.25 5.59 -0.54
C ASN A 641 8.39 4.28 0.26
N THR A 642 9.58 3.67 0.26
CA THR A 642 9.92 2.43 0.97
C THR A 642 11.28 2.53 1.65
N ASN A 643 11.36 2.04 2.87
CA ASN A 643 12.60 1.83 3.65
C ASN A 643 13.38 0.60 3.12
N ASP A 644 14.65 0.48 3.52
CA ASP A 644 15.53 -0.65 3.15
C ASP A 644 14.97 -2.04 3.54
N ASP A 645 14.12 -2.10 4.57
CA ASP A 645 13.47 -3.32 5.04
C ASP A 645 12.13 -3.62 4.36
N GLY A 646 11.78 -2.88 3.29
CA GLY A 646 10.54 -3.02 2.54
C GLY A 646 9.31 -2.42 3.23
N THR A 647 9.48 -1.73 4.35
CA THR A 647 8.40 -1.04 5.06
C THR A 647 8.21 0.40 4.57
N GLN A 648 7.13 1.06 4.98
CA GLN A 648 6.83 2.45 4.61
C GLN A 648 6.71 3.32 5.86
N ASN A 649 7.06 4.60 5.73
CA ASN A 649 6.76 5.62 6.74
C ASN A 649 5.64 6.49 6.16
N VAL A 650 4.51 6.54 6.85
CA VAL A 650 3.31 7.24 6.37
C VAL A 650 2.77 8.20 7.42
N ARG A 651 2.33 9.38 6.96
CA ARG A 651 1.55 10.34 7.71
C ARG A 651 0.08 10.13 7.38
N LEU A 652 -0.70 9.80 8.40
CA LEU A 652 -2.13 9.63 8.34
C LEU A 652 -2.81 10.96 8.67
N LEU A 653 -3.54 11.51 7.70
CA LEU A 653 -4.30 12.75 7.83
C LEU A 653 -5.79 12.46 7.61
N THR A 654 -6.53 12.21 8.68
CA THR A 654 -7.94 11.77 8.60
C THR A 654 -8.84 12.49 9.59
N LYS A 655 -10.15 12.27 9.47
CA LYS A 655 -11.14 12.71 10.46
C LYS A 655 -11.79 11.51 11.10
N VAL A 656 -11.62 11.37 12.41
CA VAL A 656 -12.24 10.34 13.24
C VAL A 656 -13.68 10.71 13.48
N LEU A 657 -14.59 9.85 13.03
CA LEU A 657 -16.02 10.08 13.14
C LEU A 657 -16.53 9.51 14.46
N ILE A 658 -17.03 10.39 15.33
CA ILE A 658 -17.59 10.03 16.64
C ILE A 658 -19.10 10.28 16.60
N SER A 659 -19.89 9.29 17.04
CA SER A 659 -21.34 9.43 17.16
C SER A 659 -21.84 8.62 18.34
N HIS A 660 -22.60 9.28 19.22
CA HIS A 660 -23.16 8.63 20.40
C HIS A 660 -24.49 9.27 20.81
N GLY A 661 -25.28 8.53 21.59
CA GLY A 661 -26.45 9.04 22.32
C GLY A 661 -26.08 10.08 23.38
N VAL A 662 -27.10 10.71 23.99
CA VAL A 662 -26.93 11.81 24.95
C VAL A 662 -26.15 11.35 26.17
N TRP A 663 -25.18 12.16 26.61
CA TRP A 663 -24.47 11.99 27.88
C TRP A 663 -24.83 13.09 28.87
N THR A 664 -24.93 12.69 30.14
CA THR A 664 -25.16 13.60 31.27
C THR A 664 -23.97 14.53 31.47
N GLU A 665 -22.77 13.98 31.41
CA GLU A 665 -21.49 14.68 31.61
C GLU A 665 -20.52 14.48 30.42
N PRO A 666 -19.55 15.39 30.21
CA PRO A 666 -18.46 15.15 29.26
C PRO A 666 -17.61 13.97 29.71
N CYS A 667 -17.34 13.02 28.80
CA CYS A 667 -16.49 11.87 29.07
C CYS A 667 -15.40 11.73 28.00
N GLY A 668 -14.31 11.07 28.38
CA GLY A 668 -13.19 10.77 27.47
C GLY A 668 -13.51 9.64 26.50
N VAL A 669 -13.17 9.82 25.24
CA VAL A 669 -13.13 8.78 24.21
C VAL A 669 -11.68 8.56 23.83
N ASP A 670 -11.24 7.31 23.85
CA ASP A 670 -9.85 6.95 23.60
C ASP A 670 -9.65 6.61 22.11
N ILE A 671 -8.74 7.31 21.44
CA ILE A 671 -8.40 7.15 20.02
C ILE A 671 -7.01 6.54 19.91
N SER A 672 -6.85 5.45 19.18
CA SER A 672 -5.56 4.82 18.91
C SER A 672 -5.41 4.39 17.45
N VAL A 673 -4.15 4.25 17.01
CA VAL A 673 -3.81 3.68 15.71
C VAL A 673 -3.39 2.22 15.90
N CYS A 674 -3.96 1.33 15.10
CA CYS A 674 -3.76 -0.11 15.20
C CYS A 674 -3.47 -0.73 13.82
N LEU A 675 -2.93 -1.95 13.82
CA LEU A 675 -2.93 -2.86 12.66
C LEU A 675 -4.06 -3.88 12.82
N ALA A 676 -4.84 -4.09 11.76
CA ALA A 676 -5.72 -5.24 11.65
C ALA A 676 -4.91 -6.48 11.24
N VAL A 677 -5.12 -7.58 11.94
CA VAL A 677 -4.59 -8.88 11.56
C VAL A 677 -5.66 -9.61 10.75
N GLU A 678 -5.40 -9.84 9.47
CA GLU A 678 -6.29 -10.65 8.64
C GLU A 678 -6.05 -12.14 8.91
N GLU A 679 -6.91 -12.74 9.75
CA GLU A 679 -7.04 -14.20 9.84
C GLU A 679 -8.08 -14.68 8.83
N GLY A 680 -7.72 -15.67 8.02
CA GLY A 680 -8.55 -16.18 6.93
C GLY A 680 -9.98 -16.49 7.38
N SER A 681 -10.96 -15.87 6.71
CA SER A 681 -12.38 -16.28 6.67
C SER A 681 -13.16 -16.38 7.98
N SER A 682 -12.84 -15.63 9.04
CA SER A 682 -13.76 -15.49 10.18
C SER A 682 -14.78 -14.37 9.94
N ARG A 683 -16.03 -14.58 10.41
CA ARG A 683 -17.10 -13.54 10.40
C ARG A 683 -16.92 -12.50 11.51
N ASP A 684 -15.87 -12.64 12.32
CA ASP A 684 -15.63 -11.83 13.51
C ASP A 684 -14.76 -10.60 13.19
N ALA A 685 -14.80 -9.60 14.07
CA ALA A 685 -13.95 -8.42 13.92
C ALA A 685 -12.47 -8.84 14.00
N ALA A 686 -11.69 -8.45 13.00
CA ALA A 686 -10.26 -8.75 12.93
C ALA A 686 -9.55 -8.30 14.23
N PRO A 687 -8.68 -9.15 14.83
CA PRO A 687 -7.92 -8.75 15.99
C PRO A 687 -7.01 -7.57 15.66
N LEU A 688 -6.87 -6.66 16.62
CA LEU A 688 -6.14 -5.40 16.45
C LEU A 688 -4.86 -5.40 17.27
N VAL A 689 -3.76 -5.00 16.64
CA VAL A 689 -2.48 -4.75 17.29
C VAL A 689 -2.31 -3.25 17.47
N GLU A 690 -2.29 -2.75 18.71
CA GLU A 690 -2.11 -1.33 18.98
C GLU A 690 -0.67 -0.87 18.72
N LEU A 691 -0.52 0.21 17.95
CA LEU A 691 0.78 0.77 17.58
C LEU A 691 1.21 1.96 18.45
N CYS A 692 0.28 2.55 19.20
CA CYS A 692 0.51 3.71 20.04
C CYS A 692 -0.31 3.64 21.33
N ARG A 693 0.06 4.46 22.32
CA ARG A 693 -0.81 4.70 23.47
C ARG A 693 -2.07 5.47 22.99
N PRO A 694 -3.27 5.13 23.48
CA PRO A 694 -4.46 5.86 23.11
C PRO A 694 -4.41 7.32 23.59
N VAL A 695 -4.88 8.24 22.74
CA VAL A 695 -5.10 9.64 23.10
C VAL A 695 -6.56 9.83 23.50
N ARG A 696 -6.78 10.41 24.67
CA ARG A 696 -8.12 10.66 25.20
C ARG A 696 -8.65 12.02 24.75
N VAL A 697 -9.82 12.03 24.13
CA VAL A 697 -10.54 13.25 23.73
C VAL A 697 -11.82 13.39 24.52
N THR A 698 -12.02 14.52 25.18
CA THR A 698 -13.23 14.76 25.97
C THR A 698 -14.38 15.20 25.07
N VAL A 699 -15.47 14.42 25.07
CA VAL A 699 -16.64 14.70 24.22
C VAL A 699 -17.93 14.79 25.04
N ALA A 700 -18.90 15.56 24.54
CA ALA A 700 -20.17 15.81 25.20
C ALA A 700 -21.34 15.85 24.19
N PRO A 701 -21.94 14.69 23.86
CA PRO A 701 -23.16 14.61 23.05
C PRO A 701 -24.35 15.18 23.82
N LYS A 702 -24.89 16.30 23.36
CA LYS A 702 -26.01 17.04 23.98
C LYS A 702 -27.34 16.79 23.27
N PRO A 703 -28.48 16.84 23.98
CA PRO A 703 -29.78 16.67 23.36
C PRO A 703 -30.06 17.77 22.34
N ILE A 704 -30.79 17.43 21.28
CA ILE A 704 -31.25 18.41 20.29
C ILE A 704 -32.19 19.37 21.00
N LYS A 705 -31.80 20.64 21.13
CA LYS A 705 -32.71 21.71 21.55
C LYS A 705 -33.78 21.86 20.47
N ARG A 706 -34.95 21.27 20.67
CA ARG A 706 -36.15 21.62 19.89
C ARG A 706 -36.50 23.04 20.30
N GLY A 707 -36.27 24.00 19.42
CA GLY A 707 -36.82 25.34 19.59
C GLY A 707 -38.33 25.23 19.71
N ILE A 708 -38.88 25.90 20.72
CA ILE A 708 -40.30 26.23 20.83
C ILE A 708 -40.67 27.14 19.66
#